data_AF-A0A938M6Z6-F1
#
_entry.id   AF-A0A938M6Z6-F1
#
_cell.length_a   1.000
_cell.length_b   1.000
_cell.length_c   1.000
_cell.angle_alpha   90.00
_cell.angle_beta   90.00
_cell.angle_gamma   90.00
#
_symmetry.space_group_name_H-M   'P 1'
#
loop_
_entity.id
_entity.type
_entity.pdbx_description
1 polymer ?
#
loop_
_entity_poly.entity_id
_entity_poly.type
_entity_poly.pdbx_seq_one_letter_code
_entity_poly.pdbx_strand_id
1 'polypeptide(L)'
;MFTDHLSFGAAFLLGLFCLSARAVAAEGAWLNARDCGASGSEFSTTAQTTAGSKEITVADVGDFKVGQEVMVSKCNPRLLDDHLWGPKVQYTAGSGRKLKDIVDLRGYDETSGSWTVYILDVERADAPSFRWSEDIGRTWQPKTPITYDWQPLKGGLEVRFHKYDWAAGYTATFSARDQLVTTIEKIEGKVLTLKDAATRSAKDAVVRHSDTAALQAAIDRGLKEKRNVYVPNGYYRLTRGLNVHDPQGLTIQGDSGELTVLDISEGVGCCIMMRNGTEATVRNFRMVGNSGFAERDQCGSIRMQGCGYLWGQDLRTCFGTGVRGTERVLVENVHARRMSLEAFWSGGPSRSGLKEPKQYTKAITYLRCSAVDCGRNGFNNNDLAENTSILYCRIVDVGGCAWEGASRFVKFVGNYVRNSGTVAIGNISTRSEDVEILPSGQHIVRDNVFESNVPYGGCAIRTASGASPVVIANNLFVNFNSSAIELSGIVSPGSGLPASDSTVTGNIFDMTCVDGQPKPRTAILSSQSGVLIADNQVYVRGAADPQVTAIHLREPSLNVTVHDNLIRNCGSGLISSRGTGRVAEVVDSQTFVAGAGTVPLEKRRSHRYQGWNLVWTTGKPTASVIESYEVETYRFKLREPREMKVGDAFEVYPPFGANWNIHDNTVTGCLKPVVLDSHGSEASFFRGNTVSRGDTTGVKAAIEVRGRFNLIGNHVSGFDEPGSSALALHPDPLGRIPRNVCRGNVFERCAN
;
A
#
# COMPACT_ATOMS: atom_id res chain seq x y z
N MET A 1 -41.13 -46.45 -9.39
CA MET A 1 -42.57 -46.15 -9.39
C MET A 1 -42.80 -45.12 -8.29
N PHE A 2 -42.61 -43.85 -8.64
CA PHE A 2 -43.67 -42.82 -8.81
C PHE A 2 -44.20 -42.34 -7.43
N THR A 3 -43.75 -41.17 -6.95
CA THR A 3 -44.42 -39.83 -6.98
C THR A 3 -44.94 -39.51 -5.57
N ASP A 4 -44.99 -38.30 -5.01
CA ASP A 4 -44.74 -36.92 -5.43
C ASP A 4 -44.64 -36.10 -4.13
N HIS A 5 -43.82 -35.04 -4.10
CA HIS A 5 -44.27 -33.67 -3.84
C HIS A 5 -43.08 -32.70 -3.72
N LEU A 6 -43.01 -31.83 -4.74
CA LEU A 6 -42.17 -30.67 -4.95
C LEU A 6 -42.78 -29.39 -4.33
N SER A 7 -41.97 -28.32 -4.29
CA SER A 7 -42.24 -26.88 -4.01
C SER A 7 -42.19 -26.50 -2.52
N PHE A 8 -41.49 -25.47 -2.04
CA PHE A 8 -41.08 -24.14 -2.52
C PHE A 8 -39.68 -23.80 -1.96
N GLY A 9 -38.80 -22.96 -2.49
CA GLY A 9 -38.81 -22.09 -3.66
C GLY A 9 -37.39 -21.50 -3.81
N ALA A 10 -36.72 -21.84 -4.90
CA ALA A 10 -35.48 -21.21 -5.35
C ALA A 10 -35.81 -20.42 -6.62
N ALA A 11 -36.04 -19.12 -6.47
CA ALA A 11 -36.30 -18.21 -7.58
C ALA A 11 -35.92 -16.78 -7.19
N PHE A 12 -34.64 -16.43 -7.30
CA PHE A 12 -34.20 -15.03 -7.45
C PHE A 12 -32.80 -14.96 -8.06
N LEU A 13 -32.61 -15.60 -9.22
CA LEU A 13 -31.38 -15.48 -10.02
C LEU A 13 -31.71 -15.92 -11.45
N LEU A 14 -32.13 -14.97 -12.28
CA LEU A 14 -31.99 -14.92 -13.75
C LEU A 14 -33.00 -13.89 -14.29
N GLY A 15 -32.51 -12.69 -14.61
CA GLY A 15 -33.38 -11.65 -15.16
C GLY A 15 -32.79 -10.25 -15.30
N LEU A 16 -31.48 -10.11 -15.53
CA LEU A 16 -30.96 -8.90 -16.18
C LEU A 16 -30.39 -9.30 -17.53
N PHE A 17 -31.29 -9.51 -18.49
CA PHE A 17 -30.94 -9.40 -19.90
C PHE A 17 -30.44 -7.98 -20.14
N CYS A 18 -29.25 -7.89 -20.72
CA CYS A 18 -28.66 -6.68 -21.25
C CYS A 18 -29.63 -6.01 -22.23
N LEU A 19 -30.41 -5.04 -21.76
CA LEU A 19 -30.82 -3.92 -22.58
C LEU A 19 -29.58 -3.04 -22.75
N SER A 20 -28.73 -3.41 -23.70
CA SER A 20 -27.81 -2.45 -24.32
C SER A 20 -28.68 -1.45 -25.08
N ALA A 21 -29.27 -0.51 -24.35
CA ALA A 21 -29.71 0.73 -24.94
C ALA A 21 -28.45 1.38 -25.52
N ARG A 22 -28.21 1.18 -26.82
CA ARG A 22 -27.44 2.15 -27.61
C ARG A 22 -28.23 3.45 -27.45
N ALA A 23 -27.88 4.24 -26.43
CA ALA A 23 -28.17 5.64 -26.44
C ALA A 23 -27.63 6.14 -27.77
N VAL A 24 -28.54 6.51 -28.68
CA VAL A 24 -28.20 7.17 -29.91
C VAL A 24 -27.47 8.43 -29.46
N ALA A 25 -26.14 8.41 -29.51
CA ALA A 25 -25.34 9.58 -29.24
C ALA A 25 -25.83 10.63 -30.23
N ALA A 26 -26.39 11.73 -29.74
CA ALA A 26 -26.79 12.84 -30.59
C ALA A 26 -25.58 13.19 -31.47
N GLU A 27 -25.77 13.24 -32.78
CA GLU A 27 -24.74 13.70 -33.71
C GLU A 27 -24.18 15.04 -33.18
N GLY A 28 -22.87 15.11 -32.99
CA GLY A 28 -22.19 16.26 -32.38
C GLY A 28 -21.83 16.15 -30.89
N ALA A 29 -22.22 15.08 -30.17
CA ALA A 29 -21.88 14.95 -28.73
C ALA A 29 -20.39 14.64 -28.44
N TRP A 30 -19.63 14.20 -29.44
CA TRP A 30 -18.24 13.75 -29.30
C TRP A 30 -17.28 14.53 -30.18
N LEU A 31 -16.12 14.92 -29.63
CA LEU A 31 -14.95 15.41 -30.34
C LEU A 31 -13.99 14.27 -30.60
N ASN A 32 -13.50 14.10 -31.82
CA ASN A 32 -12.44 13.14 -32.11
C ASN A 32 -11.08 13.79 -31.86
N ALA A 33 -10.22 13.16 -31.07
CA ALA A 33 -8.87 13.65 -30.79
C ALA A 33 -8.04 13.88 -32.06
N ARG A 34 -8.29 13.13 -33.14
CA ARG A 34 -7.61 13.32 -34.43
C ARG A 34 -7.97 14.65 -35.09
N ASP A 35 -9.17 15.19 -34.84
CA ASP A 35 -9.58 16.51 -35.32
C ASP A 35 -8.81 17.65 -34.64
N CYS A 36 -8.16 17.34 -33.50
CA CYS A 36 -7.27 18.24 -32.77
C CYS A 36 -5.78 17.98 -33.07
N GLY A 37 -5.48 17.13 -34.06
CA GLY A 37 -4.12 16.88 -34.54
C GLY A 37 -3.41 15.68 -33.90
N ALA A 38 -4.09 14.88 -33.07
CA ALA A 38 -3.47 13.71 -32.46
C ALA A 38 -3.16 12.66 -33.54
N SER A 39 -1.93 12.18 -33.57
CA SER A 39 -1.42 11.22 -34.54
C SER A 39 -1.97 9.81 -34.26
N GLY A 40 -1.88 9.36 -33.01
CA GLY A 40 -2.09 7.97 -32.61
C GLY A 40 -1.11 6.99 -33.27
N SER A 41 0.07 7.46 -33.69
CA SER A 41 1.01 6.67 -34.48
C SER A 41 2.21 6.14 -33.67
N GLU A 42 2.54 4.87 -33.89
CA GLU A 42 3.77 4.27 -33.37
C GLU A 42 5.01 4.68 -34.17
N PHE A 43 4.86 5.33 -35.32
CA PHE A 43 5.96 5.61 -36.24
C PHE A 43 7.12 6.36 -35.55
N SER A 44 8.33 5.94 -35.91
CA SER A 44 9.57 6.59 -35.53
C SER A 44 10.60 6.42 -36.63
N THR A 45 11.51 7.37 -36.75
CA THR A 45 12.60 7.36 -37.73
C THR A 45 13.89 7.82 -37.09
N THR A 46 15.02 7.36 -37.61
CA THR A 46 16.31 8.00 -37.30
C THR A 46 16.42 9.34 -38.00
N ALA A 47 17.23 10.23 -37.43
CA ALA A 47 17.51 11.55 -37.97
C ALA A 47 18.95 11.98 -37.69
N GLN A 48 19.44 12.86 -38.57
CA GLN A 48 20.65 13.64 -38.36
C GLN A 48 20.28 15.05 -37.91
N THR A 49 20.89 15.50 -36.81
CA THR A 49 20.74 16.86 -36.28
C THR A 49 22.06 17.60 -36.37
N THR A 50 21.98 18.91 -36.50
CA THR A 50 23.13 19.82 -36.45
C THR A 50 22.91 20.82 -35.31
N ALA A 51 23.89 20.98 -34.43
CA ALA A 51 23.82 21.93 -33.33
C ALA A 51 23.53 23.35 -33.86
N GLY A 52 22.56 24.03 -33.23
CA GLY A 52 22.08 25.36 -33.63
C GLY A 52 21.11 25.36 -34.83
N SER A 53 20.88 24.22 -35.48
CA SER A 53 19.96 24.11 -36.62
C SER A 53 18.55 23.72 -36.19
N LYS A 54 17.56 24.33 -36.85
CA LYS A 54 16.15 23.91 -36.82
C LYS A 54 15.84 22.81 -37.81
N GLU A 55 16.68 22.61 -38.82
CA GLU A 55 16.51 21.58 -39.83
C GLU A 55 17.16 20.28 -39.39
N ILE A 56 16.40 19.20 -39.47
CA ILE A 56 16.88 17.84 -39.27
C ILE A 56 16.60 17.02 -40.52
N THR A 57 17.48 16.07 -40.84
CA THR A 57 17.27 15.14 -41.96
C THR A 57 16.87 13.79 -41.43
N VAL A 58 15.64 13.36 -41.71
CA VAL A 58 15.12 12.04 -41.31
C VAL A 58 15.45 10.96 -42.34
N ALA A 59 15.58 9.72 -41.90
CA ALA A 59 15.72 8.58 -42.82
C ALA A 59 14.43 8.37 -43.64
N ASP A 60 13.27 8.49 -42.99
CA ASP A 60 11.93 8.43 -43.59
C ASP A 60 11.01 9.44 -42.88
N VAL A 61 10.19 10.16 -43.64
CA VAL A 61 9.18 11.09 -43.09
C VAL A 61 7.99 10.33 -42.52
N GLY A 62 7.66 9.14 -43.06
CA GLY A 62 6.50 8.36 -42.65
C GLY A 62 5.22 9.19 -42.64
N ASP A 63 4.57 9.24 -41.48
CA ASP A 63 3.27 9.89 -41.28
C ASP A 63 3.33 11.20 -40.48
N PHE A 64 4.51 11.82 -40.35
CA PHE A 64 4.66 13.15 -39.78
C PHE A 64 3.94 14.23 -40.61
N LYS A 65 3.35 15.21 -39.93
CA LYS A 65 2.63 16.34 -40.53
C LYS A 65 3.08 17.66 -39.92
N VAL A 66 3.04 18.72 -40.74
CA VAL A 66 3.22 20.09 -40.25
C VAL A 66 2.20 20.40 -39.15
N GLY A 67 2.66 21.05 -38.09
CA GLY A 67 1.88 21.38 -36.89
C GLY A 67 1.88 20.29 -35.80
N GLN A 68 2.40 19.09 -36.08
CA GLN A 68 2.52 18.04 -35.05
C GLN A 68 3.69 18.29 -34.12
N GLU A 69 3.51 17.96 -32.84
CA GLU A 69 4.58 17.92 -31.85
C GLU A 69 5.36 16.61 -32.02
N VAL A 70 6.69 16.69 -31.89
CA VAL A 70 7.61 15.57 -31.97
C VAL A 70 8.63 15.61 -30.84
N MET A 71 9.15 14.42 -30.50
CA MET A 71 10.32 14.25 -29.64
C MET A 71 11.51 13.84 -30.51
N VAL A 72 12.65 14.51 -30.34
CA VAL A 72 13.93 14.17 -30.99
C VAL A 72 14.96 13.83 -29.92
N SER A 73 15.44 12.59 -29.87
CA SER A 73 16.42 12.15 -28.87
C SER A 73 17.86 12.57 -29.23
N LYS A 74 18.78 12.50 -28.27
CA LYS A 74 20.24 12.70 -28.43
C LYS A 74 20.71 14.05 -28.96
N CYS A 75 19.82 15.03 -29.05
CA CYS A 75 20.12 16.32 -29.69
C CYS A 75 19.91 17.51 -28.76
N ASN A 76 19.52 17.26 -27.50
CA ASN A 76 19.23 18.30 -26.53
C ASN A 76 19.60 17.90 -25.09
N PRO A 77 20.89 17.75 -24.77
CA PRO A 77 21.34 17.45 -23.41
C PRO A 77 20.94 18.57 -22.45
N ARG A 78 20.24 18.20 -21.37
CA ARG A 78 19.75 19.14 -20.36
C ARG A 78 19.64 18.49 -18.99
N LEU A 79 19.75 19.31 -17.96
CA LEU A 79 19.56 18.94 -16.56
C LEU A 79 18.26 19.54 -16.05
N LEU A 80 17.44 18.73 -15.40
CA LEU A 80 16.09 19.06 -14.94
C LEU A 80 15.89 18.60 -13.49
N ASP A 81 14.81 19.07 -12.86
CA ASP A 81 14.31 18.58 -11.58
C ASP A 81 15.36 18.57 -10.44
N ASP A 82 16.21 19.60 -10.43
CA ASP A 82 17.25 19.81 -9.43
C ASP A 82 16.66 20.19 -8.06
N HIS A 83 16.98 19.41 -7.03
CA HIS A 83 16.51 19.62 -5.66
C HIS A 83 17.56 19.24 -4.60
N LEU A 84 17.60 20.00 -3.50
CA LEU A 84 18.32 19.69 -2.27
C LEU A 84 17.33 19.34 -1.14
N TRP A 85 17.66 18.32 -0.37
CA TRP A 85 16.90 17.75 0.74
C TRP A 85 17.76 17.71 2.02
N GLY A 86 17.14 17.85 3.21
CA GLY A 86 17.84 17.84 4.51
C GLY A 86 18.18 19.23 5.07
N PRO A 87 18.86 19.33 6.24
CA PRO A 87 19.28 18.23 7.10
C PRO A 87 18.16 17.79 8.06
N LYS A 88 17.09 18.60 8.19
CA LYS A 88 15.94 18.38 9.09
C LYS A 88 14.59 18.25 8.36
N VAL A 89 14.55 18.48 7.06
CA VAL A 89 13.34 18.30 6.26
C VAL A 89 13.25 16.81 5.94
N GLN A 90 12.33 16.10 6.61
CA GLN A 90 11.88 14.81 6.12
C GLN A 90 11.35 15.00 4.71
N TYR A 91 11.81 14.14 3.79
CA TYR A 91 11.34 14.16 2.41
C TYR A 91 9.81 14.27 2.37
N THR A 92 9.32 15.32 1.73
CA THR A 92 7.93 15.45 1.30
C THR A 92 7.96 15.80 -0.18
N ALA A 93 7.13 15.15 -1.00
CA ALA A 93 7.11 15.41 -2.43
C ALA A 93 6.97 16.93 -2.70
N GLY A 94 7.92 17.49 -3.46
CA GLY A 94 7.96 18.92 -3.80
C GLY A 94 8.48 19.87 -2.70
N SER A 95 8.95 19.39 -1.54
CA SER A 95 9.50 20.23 -0.47
C SER A 95 10.99 20.56 -0.63
N GLY A 96 11.65 20.01 -1.65
CA GLY A 96 13.05 20.25 -1.94
C GLY A 96 13.26 21.68 -2.42
N ARG A 97 14.42 22.26 -2.10
CA ARG A 97 14.81 23.58 -2.64
C ARG A 97 15.69 23.42 -3.87
N LYS A 98 15.73 24.40 -4.76
CA LYS A 98 16.60 24.36 -5.95
C LYS A 98 18.09 24.27 -5.61
N LEU A 99 18.88 23.67 -6.50
CA LEU A 99 20.34 23.51 -6.34
C LEU A 99 21.13 24.78 -6.70
N LYS A 100 20.46 25.78 -7.29
CA LYS A 100 21.06 27.05 -7.69
C LYS A 100 21.93 27.63 -6.56
N ASP A 101 23.15 28.04 -6.91
CA ASP A 101 24.17 28.62 -6.03
C ASP A 101 24.67 27.67 -4.90
N ILE A 102 24.32 26.37 -4.97
CA ILE A 102 24.69 25.35 -3.98
C ILE A 102 25.48 24.22 -4.63
N VAL A 103 24.99 23.70 -5.77
CA VAL A 103 25.68 22.69 -6.59
C VAL A 103 25.59 23.12 -8.04
N ASP A 104 26.73 23.28 -8.69
CA ASP A 104 26.80 23.46 -10.14
C ASP A 104 26.95 22.11 -10.83
N LEU A 105 26.32 22.00 -12.00
CA LEU A 105 26.28 20.78 -12.80
C LEU A 105 26.62 21.12 -14.25
N ARG A 106 27.46 20.31 -14.92
CA ARG A 106 27.79 20.49 -16.35
C ARG A 106 28.22 19.18 -17.02
N GLY A 107 28.38 19.22 -18.34
CA GLY A 107 29.17 18.20 -19.07
C GLY A 107 28.43 16.93 -19.47
N TYR A 108 27.11 16.82 -19.22
CA TYR A 108 26.35 15.63 -19.58
C TYR A 108 26.51 15.26 -21.07
N ASP A 109 27.10 14.10 -21.35
CA ASP A 109 27.46 13.64 -22.69
C ASP A 109 26.53 12.57 -23.26
N GLU A 110 25.53 12.18 -22.47
CA GLU A 110 24.46 11.19 -22.77
C GLU A 110 24.88 9.72 -22.74
N THR A 111 26.13 9.40 -22.40
CA THR A 111 26.59 8.00 -22.32
C THR A 111 25.90 7.19 -21.20
N SER A 112 25.26 7.86 -20.25
CA SER A 112 24.42 7.23 -19.21
C SER A 112 22.99 6.90 -19.67
N GLY A 113 22.54 7.38 -20.84
CA GLY A 113 21.22 7.10 -21.41
C GLY A 113 20.33 8.34 -21.62
N SER A 114 19.13 8.17 -22.18
CA SER A 114 18.25 9.31 -22.51
C SER A 114 17.48 9.90 -21.32
N TRP A 115 17.40 9.17 -20.20
CA TRP A 115 16.84 9.66 -18.93
C TRP A 115 17.56 9.01 -17.75
N THR A 116 18.48 9.75 -17.15
CA THR A 116 19.27 9.30 -16.00
C THR A 116 18.94 10.16 -14.79
N VAL A 117 18.69 9.55 -13.63
CA VAL A 117 18.46 10.26 -12.37
C VAL A 117 19.72 10.12 -11.51
N TYR A 118 20.27 11.25 -11.07
CA TYR A 118 21.41 11.30 -10.17
C TYR A 118 20.97 11.66 -8.76
N ILE A 119 21.51 10.94 -7.78
CA ILE A 119 21.34 11.21 -6.34
C ILE A 119 22.74 11.40 -5.75
N LEU A 120 23.06 12.58 -5.23
CA LEU A 120 24.26 12.86 -4.45
C LEU A 120 23.88 12.84 -2.97
N ASP A 121 24.42 11.92 -2.19
CA ASP A 121 24.09 11.72 -0.78
C ASP A 121 25.30 12.09 0.08
N VAL A 122 25.17 13.18 0.82
CA VAL A 122 26.19 13.76 1.71
C VAL A 122 25.82 13.40 3.14
N GLU A 123 26.67 12.62 3.80
CA GLU A 123 26.44 12.24 5.19
C GLU A 123 26.78 13.36 6.16
N ARG A 124 26.22 13.26 7.37
CA ARG A 124 26.58 14.14 8.48
C ARG A 124 27.98 13.79 9.01
N ALA A 125 28.99 14.57 8.63
CA ALA A 125 30.38 14.41 9.08
C ALA A 125 31.15 15.73 9.04
N ASP A 126 32.11 15.91 9.95
CA ASP A 126 32.93 17.14 10.02
C ASP A 126 33.76 17.37 8.75
N ALA A 127 34.24 16.28 8.13
CA ALA A 127 34.86 16.29 6.81
C ALA A 127 33.83 15.80 5.78
N PRO A 128 33.12 16.71 5.08
CA PRO A 128 32.03 16.30 4.21
C PRO A 128 32.55 15.53 2.99
N SER A 129 31.93 14.38 2.78
CA SER A 129 32.11 13.55 1.59
C SER A 129 30.74 13.19 1.04
N PHE A 130 30.69 12.86 -0.24
CA PHE A 130 29.46 12.42 -0.88
C PHE A 130 29.68 11.07 -1.56
N ARG A 131 28.61 10.29 -1.62
CA ARG A 131 28.47 9.17 -2.55
C ARG A 131 27.38 9.52 -3.55
N TRP A 132 27.30 8.82 -4.66
CA TRP A 132 26.19 9.02 -5.58
C TRP A 132 25.66 7.72 -6.18
N SER A 133 24.48 7.83 -6.77
CA SER A 133 23.83 6.79 -7.55
C SER A 133 23.26 7.41 -8.82
N GLU A 134 23.37 6.70 -9.93
CA GLU A 134 22.77 7.00 -11.23
C GLU A 134 21.63 6.01 -11.61
N ASP A 135 21.24 5.16 -10.66
CA ASP A 135 20.23 4.12 -10.80
C ASP A 135 19.24 4.14 -9.62
N ILE A 136 18.89 5.36 -9.18
CA ILE A 136 17.86 5.61 -8.17
C ILE A 136 18.13 4.80 -6.87
N GLY A 137 19.37 4.84 -6.41
CA GLY A 137 19.80 4.28 -5.13
C GLY A 137 19.99 2.77 -5.08
N ARG A 138 19.88 2.06 -6.21
CA ARG A 138 20.12 0.61 -6.29
C ARG A 138 21.61 0.28 -6.12
N THR A 139 22.49 1.06 -6.76
CA THR A 139 23.94 0.98 -6.56
C THR A 139 24.50 2.32 -6.12
N TRP A 140 25.53 2.28 -5.27
CA TRP A 140 26.20 3.45 -4.72
C TRP A 140 27.67 3.43 -5.08
N GLN A 141 28.15 4.55 -5.61
CA GLN A 141 29.56 4.75 -5.89
C GLN A 141 30.35 5.02 -4.61
N PRO A 142 31.67 4.77 -4.60
CA PRO A 142 32.52 5.03 -3.44
C PRO A 142 32.42 6.49 -2.97
N LYS A 143 32.54 6.68 -1.64
CA LYS A 143 32.57 8.02 -1.05
C LYS A 143 33.75 8.81 -1.56
N THR A 144 33.49 10.05 -1.92
CA THR A 144 34.48 10.99 -2.45
C THR A 144 34.45 12.28 -1.61
N PRO A 145 35.60 12.80 -1.15
CA PRO A 145 35.65 14.08 -0.43
C PRO A 145 35.09 15.23 -1.28
N ILE A 146 34.38 16.18 -0.67
CA ILE A 146 33.99 17.42 -1.35
C ILE A 146 35.22 18.33 -1.49
N THR A 147 35.65 18.61 -2.72
CA THR A 147 36.85 19.44 -2.98
C THR A 147 36.54 20.90 -3.25
N TYR A 148 35.27 21.25 -3.46
CA TYR A 148 34.79 22.54 -3.97
C TYR A 148 35.28 22.92 -5.38
N ASP A 149 35.92 21.98 -6.08
CA ASP A 149 36.22 22.06 -7.51
C ASP A 149 35.32 21.10 -8.29
N TRP A 150 35.46 21.06 -9.62
CA TRP A 150 34.74 20.11 -10.46
C TRP A 150 35.18 18.68 -10.19
N GLN A 151 34.21 17.83 -9.86
CA GLN A 151 34.40 16.41 -9.59
C GLN A 151 33.61 15.60 -10.61
N PRO A 152 34.25 14.65 -11.32
CA PRO A 152 33.60 13.88 -12.37
C PRO A 152 32.63 12.85 -11.79
N LEU A 153 31.50 12.68 -12.47
CA LEU A 153 30.53 11.60 -12.31
C LEU A 153 30.46 10.80 -13.62
N LYS A 154 29.70 9.71 -13.63
CA LYS A 154 29.42 8.94 -14.85
C LYS A 154 28.59 9.76 -15.84
N GLY A 155 28.78 9.55 -17.15
CA GLY A 155 28.00 10.21 -18.19
C GLY A 155 28.56 11.55 -18.67
N GLY A 156 29.88 11.74 -18.57
CA GLY A 156 30.57 13.01 -18.84
C GLY A 156 30.25 14.14 -17.87
N LEU A 157 29.34 13.89 -16.92
CA LEU A 157 28.83 14.87 -15.99
C LEU A 157 29.89 15.25 -14.95
N GLU A 158 30.01 16.53 -14.64
CA GLU A 158 30.82 17.04 -13.54
C GLU A 158 29.95 17.83 -12.57
N VAL A 159 30.27 17.75 -11.28
CA VAL A 159 29.60 18.49 -10.22
C VAL A 159 30.59 19.34 -9.45
N ARG A 160 30.17 20.54 -9.05
CA ARG A 160 30.95 21.41 -8.16
C ARG A 160 30.07 21.87 -7.02
N PHE A 161 30.49 21.55 -5.81
CA PHE A 161 29.82 22.01 -4.59
C PHE A 161 30.30 23.41 -4.22
N HIS A 162 29.37 24.29 -3.85
CA HIS A 162 29.70 25.58 -3.25
C HIS A 162 29.88 25.46 -1.74
N LYS A 163 30.43 26.52 -1.13
CA LYS A 163 30.48 26.63 0.33
C LYS A 163 29.05 26.59 0.89
N TYR A 164 28.77 25.53 1.63
CA TYR A 164 27.49 25.29 2.27
C TYR A 164 27.71 24.44 3.51
N ASP A 165 26.71 24.29 4.38
CA ASP A 165 26.81 23.55 5.64
C ASP A 165 26.79 22.03 5.43
N TRP A 166 27.58 21.50 4.49
CA TRP A 166 27.54 20.08 4.09
C TRP A 166 27.70 19.10 5.25
N ALA A 167 28.39 19.50 6.31
CA ALA A 167 28.59 18.71 7.53
C ALA A 167 27.28 18.36 8.25
N ALA A 168 26.19 19.11 8.03
CA ALA A 168 24.88 18.78 8.60
C ALA A 168 24.18 17.59 7.90
N GLY A 169 24.64 17.19 6.71
CA GLY A 169 24.08 16.09 5.91
C GLY A 169 22.94 16.54 5.00
N TYR A 170 23.07 16.27 3.70
CA TYR A 170 22.11 16.67 2.67
C TYR A 170 22.06 15.64 1.56
N THR A 171 20.96 15.64 0.81
CA THR A 171 20.85 14.84 -0.42
C THR A 171 20.48 15.78 -1.56
N ALA A 172 21.20 15.73 -2.68
CA ALA A 172 20.89 16.46 -3.90
C ALA A 172 20.41 15.49 -4.98
N THR A 173 19.38 15.86 -5.73
CA THR A 173 18.84 15.03 -6.83
C THR A 173 18.64 15.86 -8.07
N PHE A 174 18.85 15.29 -9.25
CA PHE A 174 18.54 15.92 -10.54
C PHE A 174 18.43 14.85 -11.64
N SER A 175 17.75 15.19 -12.73
CA SER A 175 17.61 14.33 -13.91
C SER A 175 18.41 14.87 -15.09
N ALA A 176 19.10 14.00 -15.81
CA ALA A 176 19.70 14.30 -17.10
C ALA A 176 18.84 13.72 -18.23
N ARG A 177 18.54 14.55 -19.23
CA ARG A 177 17.72 14.21 -20.41
C ARG A 177 18.43 14.65 -21.69
N ASP A 178 18.09 14.02 -22.80
CA ASP A 178 18.66 14.33 -24.14
C ASP A 178 17.60 14.75 -25.19
N GLN A 179 16.32 14.76 -24.80
CA GLN A 179 15.20 14.93 -25.72
C GLN A 179 14.87 16.41 -25.99
N LEU A 180 14.70 16.75 -27.26
CA LEU A 180 14.05 17.97 -27.73
C LEU A 180 12.57 17.68 -27.98
N VAL A 181 11.68 18.41 -27.32
CA VAL A 181 10.23 18.39 -27.60
C VAL A 181 9.91 19.66 -28.36
N THR A 182 9.40 19.55 -29.58
CA THR A 182 9.18 20.70 -30.47
C THR A 182 8.10 20.41 -31.51
N THR A 183 7.79 21.37 -32.38
CA THR A 183 6.75 21.27 -33.42
C THR A 183 7.37 21.28 -34.81
N ILE A 184 6.81 20.49 -35.74
CA ILE A 184 7.18 20.54 -37.15
C ILE A 184 6.55 21.79 -37.80
N GLU A 185 7.38 22.71 -38.30
CA GLU A 185 6.93 23.90 -39.03
C GLU A 185 6.87 23.68 -40.55
N LYS A 186 7.74 22.81 -41.07
CA LYS A 186 7.85 22.54 -42.51
C LYS A 186 8.38 21.13 -42.78
N ILE A 187 7.95 20.54 -43.90
CA ILE A 187 8.45 19.25 -44.42
C ILE A 187 8.84 19.43 -45.88
N GLU A 188 10.10 19.15 -46.23
CA GLU A 188 10.63 19.22 -47.60
C GLU A 188 11.48 17.99 -47.92
N GLY A 189 10.91 17.06 -48.69
CA GLY A 189 11.56 15.78 -48.92
C GLY A 189 11.83 15.06 -47.60
N LYS A 190 13.10 14.83 -47.26
CA LYS A 190 13.53 14.20 -46.00
C LYS A 190 13.92 15.21 -44.91
N VAL A 191 13.71 16.49 -45.14
CA VAL A 191 14.07 17.54 -44.17
C VAL A 191 12.82 17.96 -43.42
N LEU A 192 12.90 17.92 -42.09
CA LEU A 192 11.91 18.52 -41.20
C LEU A 192 12.49 19.81 -40.64
N THR A 193 11.79 20.93 -40.81
CA THR A 193 12.10 22.18 -40.11
C THR A 193 11.31 22.20 -38.81
N LEU A 194 12.01 22.22 -37.68
CA LEU A 194 11.47 22.24 -36.33
C LEU A 194 11.35 23.68 -35.82
N LYS A 195 10.42 23.93 -34.91
CA LYS A 195 10.27 25.23 -34.26
C LYS A 195 11.51 25.62 -33.45
N ASP A 196 12.07 24.66 -32.71
CA ASP A 196 13.22 24.83 -31.84
C ASP A 196 14.45 24.12 -32.43
N ALA A 197 15.63 24.71 -32.26
CA ALA A 197 16.87 24.15 -32.78
C ALA A 197 17.43 23.04 -31.87
N ALA A 198 18.08 22.05 -32.48
CA ALA A 198 18.89 21.09 -31.73
C ALA A 198 20.08 21.80 -31.07
N THR A 199 20.40 21.49 -29.83
CA THR A 199 21.58 22.06 -29.13
C THR A 199 22.84 21.22 -29.34
N ARG A 200 22.67 19.98 -29.83
CA ARG A 200 23.76 19.05 -30.15
C ARG A 200 23.56 18.40 -31.53
N SER A 201 24.66 18.16 -32.23
CA SER A 201 24.70 17.34 -33.45
C SER A 201 24.70 15.84 -33.11
N ALA A 202 23.82 15.08 -33.73
CA ALA A 202 23.74 13.63 -33.62
C ALA A 202 23.48 13.01 -34.99
N LYS A 203 24.06 11.82 -35.26
CA LYS A 203 23.87 11.10 -36.54
C LYS A 203 22.76 10.05 -36.48
N ASP A 204 22.35 9.71 -35.27
CA ASP A 204 21.48 8.60 -34.91
C ASP A 204 20.45 9.04 -33.87
N ALA A 205 20.03 10.31 -33.94
CA ALA A 205 18.86 10.81 -33.21
C ALA A 205 17.62 10.03 -33.67
N VAL A 206 16.61 9.93 -32.81
CA VAL A 206 15.32 9.30 -33.15
C VAL A 206 14.22 10.33 -33.01
N VAL A 207 13.42 10.48 -34.06
CA VAL A 207 12.23 11.33 -34.09
C VAL A 207 11.00 10.46 -33.87
N ARG A 208 10.13 10.87 -32.95
CA ARG A 208 8.85 10.22 -32.64
C ARG A 208 7.75 11.27 -32.52
N HIS A 209 6.51 10.86 -32.75
CA HIS A 209 5.35 11.70 -32.44
C HIS A 209 5.27 12.01 -30.94
N SER A 210 4.73 13.19 -30.62
CA SER A 210 4.22 13.55 -29.30
C SER A 210 2.77 14.02 -29.46
N ASP A 211 1.84 13.37 -28.77
CA ASP A 211 0.41 13.66 -28.86
C ASP A 211 -0.10 14.52 -27.70
N THR A 212 0.79 14.89 -26.76
CA THR A 212 0.43 15.68 -25.58
C THR A 212 -0.35 16.94 -25.93
N ALA A 213 0.19 17.78 -26.82
CA ALA A 213 -0.44 19.06 -27.14
C ALA A 213 -1.81 18.87 -27.82
N ALA A 214 -1.92 17.92 -28.75
CA ALA A 214 -3.14 17.65 -29.48
C ALA A 214 -4.25 17.04 -28.60
N LEU A 215 -3.88 16.09 -27.72
CA LEU A 215 -4.82 15.50 -26.77
C LEU A 215 -5.28 16.50 -25.73
N GLN A 216 -4.39 17.36 -25.23
CA GLN A 216 -4.78 18.44 -24.32
C GLN A 216 -5.73 19.42 -25.02
N ALA A 217 -5.46 19.79 -26.27
CA ALA A 217 -6.36 20.65 -27.04
C ALA A 217 -7.75 20.02 -27.24
N ALA A 218 -7.83 18.70 -27.44
CA ALA A 218 -9.11 17.98 -27.52
C ALA A 218 -9.88 18.04 -26.18
N ILE A 219 -9.19 17.88 -25.05
CA ILE A 219 -9.77 17.99 -23.69
C ILE A 219 -10.26 19.42 -23.43
N ASP A 220 -9.43 20.42 -23.68
CA ASP A 220 -9.75 21.83 -23.46
C ASP A 220 -10.96 22.25 -24.30
N ARG A 221 -11.01 21.80 -25.56
CA ARG A 221 -12.14 22.01 -26.46
C ARG A 221 -13.39 21.27 -25.98
N GLY A 222 -13.26 20.03 -25.49
CA GLY A 222 -14.38 19.25 -24.94
C GLY A 222 -15.00 19.91 -23.71
N LEU A 223 -14.17 20.44 -22.81
CA LEU A 223 -14.62 21.22 -21.66
C LEU A 223 -15.34 22.51 -22.10
N LYS A 224 -14.76 23.25 -23.02
CA LYS A 224 -15.32 24.52 -23.52
C LYS A 224 -16.65 24.31 -24.27
N GLU A 225 -16.71 23.30 -25.13
CA GLU A 225 -17.89 23.00 -25.97
C GLU A 225 -18.92 22.11 -25.26
N LYS A 226 -18.62 21.63 -24.04
CA LYS A 226 -19.43 20.65 -23.30
C LYS A 226 -19.67 19.37 -24.12
N ARG A 227 -18.62 18.86 -24.75
CA ARG A 227 -18.61 17.66 -25.58
C ARG A 227 -17.65 16.64 -25.00
N ASN A 228 -18.00 15.37 -25.12
CA ASN A 228 -17.12 14.28 -24.73
C ASN A 228 -15.94 14.16 -25.72
N VAL A 229 -14.84 13.53 -25.29
CA VAL A 229 -13.65 13.33 -26.12
C VAL A 229 -13.50 11.85 -26.44
N TYR A 230 -13.46 11.53 -27.73
CA TYR A 230 -13.20 10.21 -28.27
C TYR A 230 -11.77 10.13 -28.78
N VAL A 231 -11.04 9.10 -28.37
CA VAL A 231 -9.67 8.80 -28.78
C VAL A 231 -9.68 7.47 -29.55
N PRO A 232 -9.48 7.49 -30.88
CA PRO A 232 -9.45 6.26 -31.68
C PRO A 232 -8.36 5.28 -31.24
N ASN A 233 -8.39 4.05 -31.77
CA ASN A 233 -7.24 3.14 -31.64
C ASN A 233 -5.97 3.80 -32.20
N GLY A 234 -4.86 3.56 -31.51
CA GLY A 234 -3.58 4.19 -31.80
C GLY A 234 -2.69 4.25 -30.57
N TYR A 235 -1.44 4.62 -30.82
CA TYR A 235 -0.41 4.77 -29.81
C TYR A 235 -0.07 6.24 -29.65
N TYR A 236 -0.43 6.80 -28.48
CA TYR A 236 -0.33 8.22 -28.21
C TYR A 236 0.78 8.48 -27.20
N ARG A 237 1.87 9.12 -27.64
CA ARG A 237 3.03 9.39 -26.78
C ARG A 237 2.87 10.69 -26.02
N LEU A 238 3.14 10.65 -24.72
CA LEU A 238 3.01 11.76 -23.80
C LEU A 238 4.37 12.20 -23.27
N THR A 239 4.75 13.45 -23.52
CA THR A 239 5.92 14.09 -22.90
C THR A 239 5.61 14.61 -21.49
N ARG A 240 4.34 14.89 -21.24
CA ARG A 240 3.79 15.26 -19.92
C ARG A 240 2.33 14.82 -19.82
N GLY A 241 1.85 14.78 -18.58
CA GLY A 241 0.48 14.42 -18.28
C GLY A 241 -0.61 15.36 -18.81
N LEU A 242 -1.79 14.80 -19.08
CA LEU A 242 -2.98 15.54 -19.51
C LEU A 242 -3.80 16.01 -18.30
N ASN A 243 -4.35 17.22 -18.36
CA ASN A 243 -5.11 17.81 -17.27
C ASN A 243 -6.57 18.09 -17.67
N VAL A 244 -7.49 17.70 -16.81
CA VAL A 244 -8.93 17.95 -16.92
C VAL A 244 -9.34 18.81 -15.73
N HIS A 245 -9.43 20.12 -15.94
CA HIS A 245 -9.78 21.08 -14.90
C HIS A 245 -11.28 21.38 -14.90
N ASP A 246 -11.85 21.40 -13.70
CA ASP A 246 -13.24 21.77 -13.41
C ASP A 246 -14.29 21.03 -14.27
N PRO A 247 -14.18 19.71 -14.52
CA PRO A 247 -15.15 19.00 -15.37
C PRO A 247 -16.55 18.96 -14.76
N GLN A 248 -17.57 19.29 -15.56
CA GLN A 248 -18.99 19.29 -15.17
C GLN A 248 -19.76 18.15 -15.85
N GLY A 249 -19.12 16.99 -16.06
CA GLY A 249 -19.68 15.85 -16.78
C GLY A 249 -18.92 15.49 -18.07
N LEU A 250 -17.59 15.60 -18.09
CA LEU A 250 -16.77 15.23 -19.26
C LEU A 250 -16.50 13.72 -19.27
N THR A 251 -16.76 13.06 -20.40
CA THR A 251 -16.24 11.71 -20.68
C THR A 251 -15.06 11.77 -21.65
N ILE A 252 -13.95 11.15 -21.28
CA ILE A 252 -12.82 10.85 -22.17
C ILE A 252 -12.80 9.34 -22.39
N GLN A 253 -12.92 8.92 -23.64
CA GLN A 253 -13.07 7.51 -23.99
C GLN A 253 -12.12 7.13 -25.11
N GLY A 254 -11.34 6.08 -24.87
CA GLY A 254 -10.66 5.36 -25.94
C GLY A 254 -11.60 4.39 -26.66
N ASP A 255 -11.20 3.99 -27.86
CA ASP A 255 -11.93 2.99 -28.63
C ASP A 255 -11.79 1.59 -28.01
N SER A 256 -10.61 1.30 -27.42
CA SER A 256 -10.29 0.00 -26.82
C SER A 256 -9.35 0.11 -25.64
N GLY A 257 -9.66 -0.62 -24.56
CA GLY A 257 -8.76 -0.77 -23.40
C GLY A 257 -7.41 -1.44 -23.70
N GLU A 258 -7.27 -2.09 -24.86
CA GLU A 258 -6.01 -2.71 -25.29
C GLU A 258 -5.29 -1.89 -26.37
N LEU A 259 -6.04 -1.31 -27.31
CA LEU A 259 -5.50 -0.72 -28.56
C LEU A 259 -5.47 0.82 -28.56
N THR A 260 -6.12 1.48 -27.61
CA THR A 260 -5.95 2.93 -27.39
C THR A 260 -4.92 3.14 -26.27
N VAL A 261 -3.67 3.38 -26.66
CA VAL A 261 -2.53 3.43 -25.73
C VAL A 261 -2.13 4.87 -25.44
N LEU A 262 -2.08 5.24 -24.16
CA LEU A 262 -1.43 6.46 -23.67
C LEU A 262 -0.08 6.09 -23.05
N ASP A 263 1.01 6.44 -23.71
CA ASP A 263 2.37 6.10 -23.29
C ASP A 263 3.09 7.32 -22.75
N ILE A 264 3.33 7.34 -21.44
CA ILE A 264 4.09 8.38 -20.73
C ILE A 264 5.51 7.89 -20.33
N SER A 265 5.98 6.76 -20.86
CA SER A 265 7.27 6.15 -20.48
C SER A 265 8.49 7.05 -20.71
N GLU A 266 8.41 7.96 -21.68
CA GLU A 266 9.42 9.00 -21.94
C GLU A 266 9.07 10.36 -21.29
N GLY A 267 7.83 10.52 -20.80
CA GLY A 267 7.32 11.75 -20.19
C GLY A 267 7.34 11.76 -18.66
N VAL A 268 6.70 12.77 -18.06
CA VAL A 268 6.56 12.91 -16.59
C VAL A 268 5.12 13.22 -16.19
N GLY A 269 4.67 12.63 -15.09
CA GLY A 269 3.41 12.96 -14.43
C GLY A 269 2.32 11.89 -14.60
N CYS A 270 1.08 12.32 -14.81
CA CYS A 270 -0.09 11.45 -14.87
C CYS A 270 -0.63 11.35 -16.29
N CYS A 271 -0.96 10.17 -16.84
CA CYS A 271 -1.57 10.14 -18.18
C CYS A 271 -2.83 11.02 -18.23
N ILE A 272 -3.74 10.91 -17.24
CA ILE A 272 -4.91 11.81 -17.12
C ILE A 272 -5.15 12.23 -15.66
N MET A 273 -5.13 13.53 -15.40
CA MET A 273 -5.37 14.13 -14.08
C MET A 273 -6.67 14.95 -14.07
N MET A 274 -7.63 14.58 -13.21
CA MET A 274 -8.94 15.23 -13.08
C MET A 274 -9.00 16.09 -11.82
N ARG A 275 -9.29 17.38 -11.93
CA ARG A 275 -9.18 18.34 -10.81
C ARG A 275 -10.42 19.19 -10.63
N ASN A 276 -10.85 19.33 -9.38
CA ASN A 276 -11.80 20.33 -8.89
C ASN A 276 -13.17 20.38 -9.61
N GLY A 277 -13.55 19.34 -10.35
CA GLY A 277 -14.83 19.29 -11.06
C GLY A 277 -15.98 18.72 -10.26
N THR A 278 -17.15 18.70 -10.86
CA THR A 278 -18.31 17.98 -10.35
C THR A 278 -18.29 16.51 -10.81
N GLU A 279 -17.97 16.24 -12.07
CA GLU A 279 -18.12 14.90 -12.64
C GLU A 279 -17.19 14.64 -13.82
N ALA A 280 -16.51 13.48 -13.84
CA ALA A 280 -15.65 13.05 -14.94
C ALA A 280 -15.67 11.53 -15.14
N THR A 281 -15.55 11.07 -16.39
CA THR A 281 -15.37 9.66 -16.73
C THR A 281 -14.15 9.47 -17.63
N VAL A 282 -13.31 8.48 -17.32
CA VAL A 282 -12.21 8.02 -18.17
C VAL A 282 -12.39 6.53 -18.44
N ARG A 283 -12.39 6.11 -19.70
CA ARG A 283 -12.59 4.68 -20.01
C ARG A 283 -11.92 4.17 -21.28
N ASN A 284 -11.68 2.86 -21.32
CA ASN A 284 -11.14 2.13 -22.46
C ASN A 284 -9.76 2.62 -22.90
N PHE A 285 -8.78 2.60 -21.98
CA PHE A 285 -7.40 2.97 -22.29
C PHE A 285 -6.42 1.94 -21.76
N ARG A 286 -5.33 1.73 -22.51
CA ARG A 286 -4.08 1.19 -21.98
C ARG A 286 -3.16 2.36 -21.63
N MET A 287 -2.54 2.33 -20.46
CA MET A 287 -1.61 3.36 -20.00
C MET A 287 -0.26 2.73 -19.68
N VAL A 288 0.81 3.30 -20.23
CA VAL A 288 2.17 2.75 -20.11
C VAL A 288 3.10 3.79 -19.48
N GLY A 289 3.79 3.41 -18.40
CA GLY A 289 4.81 4.22 -17.74
C GLY A 289 6.23 3.67 -17.95
N ASN A 290 7.16 4.14 -17.11
CA ASN A 290 8.60 3.87 -17.25
C ASN A 290 9.17 2.75 -16.36
N SER A 291 8.56 2.43 -15.21
CA SER A 291 9.14 1.52 -14.20
C SER A 291 8.17 0.44 -13.79
N GLY A 292 8.56 -0.82 -13.98
CA GLY A 292 7.77 -2.00 -13.66
C GLY A 292 8.14 -2.66 -12.34
N PHE A 293 7.62 -3.86 -12.13
CA PHE A 293 7.81 -4.63 -10.91
C PHE A 293 9.28 -4.97 -10.63
N ALA A 294 10.07 -5.16 -11.69
CA ALA A 294 11.51 -5.38 -11.60
C ALA A 294 12.27 -4.16 -11.04
N GLU A 295 11.70 -2.96 -11.14
CA GLU A 295 12.25 -1.70 -10.64
C GLU A 295 11.66 -1.29 -9.28
N ARG A 296 10.87 -2.14 -8.62
CA ARG A 296 10.15 -1.80 -7.37
C ARG A 296 11.03 -1.33 -6.21
N ASP A 297 12.26 -1.83 -6.13
CA ASP A 297 13.27 -1.44 -5.14
C ASP A 297 13.73 0.01 -5.34
N GLN A 298 13.76 0.47 -6.60
CA GLN A 298 14.08 1.85 -6.97
C GLN A 298 12.87 2.78 -6.77
N CYS A 299 11.64 2.29 -6.92
CA CYS A 299 10.44 3.11 -6.71
C CYS A 299 10.08 3.29 -5.22
N GLY A 300 10.58 2.42 -4.35
CA GLY A 300 10.29 2.42 -2.91
C GLY A 300 10.98 3.52 -2.09
N SER A 301 10.98 3.32 -0.77
CA SER A 301 11.71 4.18 0.16
C SER A 301 13.19 3.84 0.11
N ILE A 302 14.03 4.82 -0.16
CA ILE A 302 15.47 4.68 -0.28
C ILE A 302 16.11 5.40 0.90
N ARG A 303 16.86 4.66 1.72
CA ARG A 303 17.52 5.23 2.90
C ARG A 303 18.70 6.10 2.48
N MET A 304 18.70 7.34 2.95
CA MET A 304 19.75 8.34 2.70
C MET A 304 20.59 8.58 3.94
N GLN A 305 21.85 8.96 3.74
CA GLN A 305 22.74 9.40 4.82
C GLN A 305 22.53 10.89 5.15
N GLY A 306 22.12 11.70 4.15
CA GLY A 306 21.83 13.11 4.31
C GLY A 306 20.42 13.39 4.80
N CYS A 307 19.40 13.22 3.95
CA CYS A 307 18.01 13.57 4.27
C CYS A 307 17.20 12.47 4.99
N GLY A 308 17.85 11.39 5.42
CA GLY A 308 17.24 10.23 6.08
C GLY A 308 16.61 9.23 5.12
N TYR A 309 15.68 9.67 4.25
CA TYR A 309 15.14 8.85 3.17
C TYR A 309 14.59 9.68 2.00
N LEU A 310 14.39 9.04 0.84
CA LEU A 310 13.69 9.56 -0.34
C LEU A 310 12.66 8.53 -0.84
N TRP A 311 11.60 8.98 -1.50
CA TRP A 311 10.73 8.11 -2.29
C TRP A 311 11.20 8.12 -3.75
N GLY A 312 11.77 7.01 -4.22
CA GLY A 312 12.37 6.97 -5.56
C GLY A 312 11.37 7.08 -6.70
N GLN A 313 10.11 6.68 -6.45
CA GLN A 313 8.99 6.90 -7.38
C GLN A 313 8.80 8.37 -7.82
N ASP A 314 9.16 9.32 -6.97
CA ASP A 314 9.00 10.75 -7.24
C ASP A 314 10.16 11.32 -8.07
N LEU A 315 11.26 10.58 -8.20
CA LEU A 315 12.42 11.00 -9.00
C LEU A 315 12.21 10.72 -10.49
N ARG A 316 11.28 9.81 -10.83
CA ARG A 316 10.94 9.43 -12.20
C ARG A 316 9.42 9.27 -12.39
N THR A 317 8.64 10.23 -11.91
CA THR A 317 7.19 10.10 -11.73
C THR A 317 6.43 9.76 -13.00
N CYS A 318 5.72 8.63 -12.98
CA CYS A 318 4.67 8.30 -13.94
C CYS A 318 3.52 7.52 -13.26
N PHE A 319 2.28 7.89 -13.58
CA PHE A 319 1.06 7.23 -13.11
C PHE A 319 -0.07 7.28 -14.14
N GLY A 320 -1.04 6.37 -14.03
CA GLY A 320 -2.12 6.22 -15.01
C GLY A 320 -3.18 7.31 -14.90
N THR A 321 -3.93 7.33 -13.80
CA THR A 321 -4.95 8.37 -13.55
C THR A 321 -4.79 9.02 -12.18
N GLY A 322 -5.16 10.30 -12.08
CA GLY A 322 -5.16 11.05 -10.84
C GLY A 322 -6.48 11.78 -10.63
N VAL A 323 -7.01 11.77 -9.41
CA VAL A 323 -8.18 12.56 -9.01
C VAL A 323 -7.78 13.54 -7.93
N ARG A 324 -8.12 14.82 -8.12
CA ARG A 324 -7.95 15.84 -7.08
C ARG A 324 -9.18 16.72 -6.88
N GLY A 325 -9.97 16.40 -5.86
CA GLY A 325 -11.14 17.18 -5.47
C GLY A 325 -12.28 17.18 -6.50
N THR A 326 -12.28 16.30 -7.51
CA THR A 326 -13.43 16.14 -8.41
C THR A 326 -14.48 15.27 -7.71
N GLU A 327 -15.73 15.73 -7.63
CA GLU A 327 -16.70 15.10 -6.71
C GLU A 327 -17.06 13.66 -7.06
N ARG A 328 -17.35 13.37 -8.33
CA ARG A 328 -17.78 12.05 -8.80
C ARG A 328 -16.93 11.63 -9.99
N VAL A 329 -16.21 10.52 -9.86
CA VAL A 329 -15.33 10.02 -10.92
C VAL A 329 -15.61 8.55 -11.21
N LEU A 330 -15.72 8.23 -12.50
CA LEU A 330 -15.70 6.85 -12.99
C LEU A 330 -14.43 6.63 -13.84
N VAL A 331 -13.65 5.62 -13.48
CA VAL A 331 -12.56 5.07 -14.29
C VAL A 331 -12.93 3.64 -14.63
N GLU A 332 -13.17 3.34 -15.90
CA GLU A 332 -13.71 2.05 -16.33
C GLU A 332 -12.86 1.42 -17.44
N ASN A 333 -12.49 0.15 -17.29
CA ASN A 333 -11.74 -0.58 -18.33
C ASN A 333 -10.45 0.15 -18.74
N VAL A 334 -9.69 0.60 -17.73
CA VAL A 334 -8.40 1.27 -17.90
C VAL A 334 -7.29 0.39 -17.34
N HIS A 335 -6.24 0.18 -18.13
CA HIS A 335 -5.21 -0.79 -17.86
C HIS A 335 -3.84 -0.10 -17.78
N ALA A 336 -3.37 0.13 -16.57
CA ALA A 336 -2.08 0.77 -16.31
C ALA A 336 -0.97 -0.27 -16.11
N ARG A 337 0.18 -0.01 -16.70
CA ARG A 337 1.40 -0.81 -16.50
C ARG A 337 2.65 0.04 -16.45
N ARG A 338 3.69 -0.49 -15.80
CA ARG A 338 5.00 0.16 -15.65
C ARG A 338 4.93 1.53 -15.01
N MET A 339 4.02 1.73 -14.05
CA MET A 339 3.92 2.98 -13.32
C MET A 339 4.95 3.00 -12.17
N SER A 340 5.80 4.02 -12.16
CA SER A 340 6.81 4.23 -11.10
C SER A 340 6.17 4.74 -9.81
N LEU A 341 5.13 5.55 -9.94
CA LEU A 341 4.26 6.01 -8.86
C LEU A 341 3.02 5.08 -8.79
N GLU A 342 1.86 5.57 -8.38
CA GLU A 342 0.67 4.72 -8.26
C GLU A 342 -0.02 4.52 -9.62
N ALA A 343 -0.60 3.36 -9.89
CA ALA A 343 -1.30 3.18 -11.16
C ALA A 343 -2.56 4.08 -11.23
N PHE A 344 -3.28 4.15 -10.11
CA PHE A 344 -4.45 5.00 -9.90
C PHE A 344 -4.31 5.75 -8.58
N TRP A 345 -4.31 7.08 -8.65
CA TRP A 345 -4.08 7.96 -7.50
C TRP A 345 -5.26 8.89 -7.22
N SER A 346 -5.50 9.17 -5.94
CA SER A 346 -6.40 10.21 -5.47
C SER A 346 -5.75 11.03 -4.34
N GLY A 347 -6.09 12.31 -4.27
CA GLY A 347 -5.76 13.20 -3.17
C GLY A 347 -6.56 14.50 -3.23
N GLY A 348 -6.46 15.39 -2.25
CA GLY A 348 -7.21 16.66 -2.27
C GLY A 348 -7.80 17.05 -0.92
N PRO A 349 -8.65 18.10 -0.90
CA PRO A 349 -9.42 18.46 0.30
C PRO A 349 -10.36 17.31 0.69
N SER A 350 -10.69 17.21 1.98
CA SER A 350 -11.64 16.22 2.51
C SER A 350 -12.34 16.77 3.75
N ARG A 351 -13.42 16.10 4.19
CA ARG A 351 -14.06 16.44 5.48
C ARG A 351 -13.11 16.19 6.65
N SER A 352 -13.14 17.10 7.64
CA SER A 352 -12.36 17.03 8.89
C SER A 352 -13.26 17.38 10.07
N GLY A 353 -13.49 16.44 10.98
CA GLY A 353 -14.46 16.61 12.07
C GLY A 353 -15.84 16.98 11.52
N LEU A 354 -16.36 18.13 11.95
CA LEU A 354 -17.64 18.67 11.49
C LEU A 354 -17.52 19.58 10.25
N LYS A 355 -16.31 19.84 9.77
CA LYS A 355 -16.06 20.77 8.66
C LYS A 355 -16.11 20.03 7.33
N GLU A 356 -16.98 20.52 6.45
CA GLU A 356 -17.05 20.10 5.05
C GLU A 356 -16.40 21.14 4.13
N PRO A 357 -15.39 20.76 3.32
CA PRO A 357 -14.82 21.68 2.33
C PRO A 357 -15.83 21.91 1.19
N LYS A 358 -15.76 23.09 0.57
CA LYS A 358 -16.65 23.45 -0.56
C LYS A 358 -16.59 22.46 -1.72
N GLN A 359 -15.41 21.90 -1.96
CA GLN A 359 -15.11 21.01 -3.08
C GLN A 359 -14.18 19.90 -2.59
N TYR A 360 -14.58 18.66 -2.76
CA TYR A 360 -13.79 17.46 -2.45
C TYR A 360 -14.34 16.25 -3.21
N THR A 361 -13.57 15.17 -3.21
CA THR A 361 -13.95 13.91 -3.82
C THR A 361 -15.00 13.18 -2.96
N LYS A 362 -16.22 13.02 -3.48
CA LYS A 362 -17.36 12.38 -2.81
C LYS A 362 -17.55 10.91 -3.23
N ALA A 363 -17.09 10.55 -4.43
CA ALA A 363 -17.13 9.20 -4.95
C ALA A 363 -16.10 8.99 -6.08
N ILE A 364 -15.37 7.89 -6.03
CA ILE A 364 -14.57 7.38 -7.15
C ILE A 364 -14.93 5.92 -7.38
N THR A 365 -15.14 5.51 -8.62
CA THR A 365 -15.26 4.10 -8.98
C THR A 365 -14.20 3.72 -10.01
N TYR A 366 -13.38 2.73 -9.68
CA TYR A 366 -12.51 2.01 -10.59
C TYR A 366 -13.17 0.67 -10.91
N LEU A 367 -13.59 0.48 -12.16
CA LEU A 367 -14.38 -0.68 -12.58
C LEU A 367 -13.66 -1.44 -13.70
N ARG A 368 -13.35 -2.72 -13.47
CA ARG A 368 -12.65 -3.59 -14.44
C ARG A 368 -11.31 -3.00 -14.92
N CYS A 369 -10.63 -2.26 -14.05
CA CYS A 369 -9.31 -1.70 -14.33
C CYS A 369 -8.21 -2.73 -14.04
N SER A 370 -6.98 -2.46 -14.49
CA SER A 370 -5.83 -3.24 -14.06
C SER A 370 -4.60 -2.41 -13.74
N ALA A 371 -3.85 -2.85 -12.74
CA ALA A 371 -2.50 -2.40 -12.44
C ALA A 371 -1.58 -3.62 -12.57
N VAL A 372 -0.73 -3.63 -13.59
CA VAL A 372 0.13 -4.79 -13.92
C VAL A 372 1.56 -4.36 -14.17
N ASP A 373 2.54 -5.09 -13.62
CA ASP A 373 3.96 -4.76 -13.79
C ASP A 373 4.24 -3.31 -13.39
N CYS A 374 3.89 -2.92 -12.16
CA CYS A 374 4.08 -1.55 -11.65
C CYS A 374 5.16 -1.53 -10.57
N GLY A 375 6.00 -0.49 -10.57
CA GLY A 375 7.06 -0.30 -9.57
C GLY A 375 6.52 0.07 -8.19
N ARG A 376 5.38 0.75 -8.10
CA ARG A 376 4.74 1.09 -6.83
C ARG A 376 3.29 0.66 -6.71
N ASN A 377 2.41 1.47 -6.11
CA ASN A 377 1.07 1.05 -5.67
C ASN A 377 0.15 0.82 -6.88
N GLY A 378 -0.80 -0.11 -6.76
CA GLY A 378 -1.86 -0.28 -7.74
C GLY A 378 -2.87 0.86 -7.63
N PHE A 379 -3.50 0.97 -6.47
CA PHE A 379 -4.45 2.03 -6.15
C PHE A 379 -4.00 2.74 -4.87
N ASN A 380 -4.08 4.06 -4.85
CA ASN A 380 -3.73 4.84 -3.67
C ASN A 380 -4.66 6.04 -3.49
N ASN A 381 -5.06 6.29 -2.26
CA ASN A 381 -5.68 7.53 -1.86
C ASN A 381 -4.97 8.18 -0.67
N ASN A 382 -4.34 9.33 -0.94
CA ASN A 382 -3.61 10.14 0.04
C ASN A 382 -4.51 11.19 0.73
N ASP A 383 -5.82 11.16 0.53
CA ASP A 383 -6.80 11.98 1.25
C ASP A 383 -7.87 11.15 1.98
N LEU A 384 -8.84 11.84 2.58
CA LEU A 384 -10.00 11.22 3.24
C LEU A 384 -11.26 11.27 2.35
N ALA A 385 -11.11 11.06 1.03
CA ALA A 385 -12.23 10.96 0.10
C ALA A 385 -13.20 9.86 0.51
N GLU A 386 -14.40 9.97 -0.04
CA GLU A 386 -15.51 9.13 0.35
C GLU A 386 -15.91 8.20 -0.79
N ASN A 387 -16.45 7.05 -0.41
CA ASN A 387 -17.13 6.13 -1.31
C ASN A 387 -16.26 5.66 -2.50
N THR A 388 -14.95 5.51 -2.28
CA THR A 388 -14.03 4.94 -3.27
C THR A 388 -14.30 3.45 -3.47
N SER A 389 -14.49 3.02 -4.71
CA SER A 389 -14.81 1.64 -5.06
C SER A 389 -13.79 1.10 -6.07
N ILE A 390 -13.14 -0.01 -5.75
CA ILE A 390 -12.21 -0.78 -6.60
C ILE A 390 -12.88 -2.12 -6.87
N LEU A 391 -13.45 -2.26 -8.06
CA LEU A 391 -14.41 -3.31 -8.39
C LEU A 391 -13.95 -4.13 -9.58
N TYR A 392 -13.81 -5.44 -9.37
CA TYR A 392 -13.50 -6.41 -10.43
C TYR A 392 -12.21 -6.10 -11.19
N CYS A 393 -11.21 -5.56 -10.48
CA CYS A 393 -9.92 -5.17 -11.04
C CYS A 393 -8.89 -6.30 -10.98
N ARG A 394 -7.86 -6.20 -11.82
CA ARG A 394 -6.71 -7.11 -11.85
C ARG A 394 -5.44 -6.40 -11.38
N ILE A 395 -4.82 -6.90 -10.32
CA ILE A 395 -3.65 -6.30 -9.68
C ILE A 395 -2.55 -7.36 -9.61
N VAL A 396 -1.51 -7.22 -10.44
CA VAL A 396 -0.54 -8.29 -10.67
C VAL A 396 0.86 -7.73 -10.79
N ASP A 397 1.79 -8.28 -10.00
CA ASP A 397 3.19 -7.85 -10.02
C ASP A 397 3.28 -6.32 -9.74
N VAL A 398 2.83 -5.93 -8.55
CA VAL A 398 2.76 -4.53 -8.09
C VAL A 398 3.70 -4.36 -6.89
N GLY A 399 4.72 -3.52 -7.08
CA GLY A 399 5.83 -3.38 -6.13
C GLY A 399 5.48 -2.70 -4.81
N GLY A 400 4.41 -1.90 -4.80
CA GLY A 400 3.84 -1.29 -3.60
C GLY A 400 2.53 -1.97 -3.16
N CYS A 401 1.69 -1.25 -2.44
CA CYS A 401 0.37 -1.70 -2.00
C CYS A 401 -0.55 -1.99 -3.20
N ALA A 402 -1.35 -3.07 -3.12
CA ALA A 402 -2.47 -3.28 -4.05
C ALA A 402 -3.51 -2.15 -3.90
N TRP A 403 -3.78 -1.76 -2.66
CA TRP A 403 -4.57 -0.59 -2.28
C TRP A 403 -3.93 0.05 -1.05
N GLU A 404 -3.83 1.37 -1.02
CA GLU A 404 -3.46 2.12 0.17
C GLU A 404 -4.42 3.30 0.33
N GLY A 405 -5.00 3.48 1.52
CA GLY A 405 -5.80 4.68 1.74
C GLY A 405 -6.41 4.85 3.12
N ALA A 406 -6.52 6.12 3.49
CA ALA A 406 -7.20 6.60 4.70
C ALA A 406 -8.67 6.96 4.44
N SER A 407 -9.21 6.63 3.27
CA SER A 407 -10.55 7.01 2.81
C SER A 407 -11.70 6.43 3.64
N ARG A 408 -12.91 6.95 3.38
CA ARG A 408 -14.15 6.53 4.04
C ARG A 408 -15.02 5.71 3.08
N PHE A 409 -15.70 4.70 3.62
CA PHE A 409 -16.69 3.87 2.92
C PHE A 409 -16.14 3.14 1.67
N VAL A 410 -14.90 2.69 1.75
CA VAL A 410 -14.19 2.07 0.64
C VAL A 410 -14.72 0.67 0.36
N LYS A 411 -14.82 0.30 -0.92
CA LYS A 411 -15.18 -1.04 -1.38
C LYS A 411 -14.04 -1.60 -2.21
N PHE A 412 -13.38 -2.64 -1.74
CA PHE A 412 -12.40 -3.41 -2.50
C PHE A 412 -12.99 -4.80 -2.76
N VAL A 413 -13.67 -4.94 -3.90
CA VAL A 413 -14.59 -6.08 -4.15
C VAL A 413 -14.33 -6.78 -5.47
N GLY A 414 -14.30 -8.11 -5.44
CA GLY A 414 -14.27 -8.92 -6.67
C GLY A 414 -12.93 -8.88 -7.42
N ASN A 415 -11.85 -8.42 -6.77
CA ASN A 415 -10.56 -8.22 -7.42
C ASN A 415 -9.72 -9.51 -7.41
N TYR A 416 -8.80 -9.60 -8.37
CA TYR A 416 -7.76 -10.62 -8.38
C TYR A 416 -6.40 -9.96 -8.12
N VAL A 417 -5.71 -10.42 -7.08
CA VAL A 417 -4.45 -9.87 -6.57
C VAL A 417 -3.38 -10.96 -6.53
N ARG A 418 -2.27 -10.78 -7.27
CA ARG A 418 -1.14 -11.73 -7.27
C ARG A 418 0.19 -10.99 -7.21
N ASN A 419 1.13 -11.47 -6.40
CA ASN A 419 2.48 -10.89 -6.28
C ASN A 419 2.44 -9.36 -6.09
N SER A 420 1.56 -8.90 -5.21
CA SER A 420 1.27 -7.48 -5.00
C SER A 420 1.26 -7.18 -3.51
N GLY A 421 1.63 -5.96 -3.13
CA GLY A 421 1.68 -5.57 -1.73
C GLY A 421 0.30 -5.47 -1.07
N THR A 422 0.32 -5.12 0.20
CA THR A 422 -0.85 -5.06 1.09
C THR A 422 -2.02 -4.21 0.54
N VAL A 423 -3.25 -4.64 0.82
CA VAL A 423 -4.43 -3.79 0.93
C VAL A 423 -4.35 -3.10 2.30
N ALA A 424 -3.72 -1.93 2.32
CA ALA A 424 -3.41 -1.14 3.51
C ALA A 424 -4.56 -0.19 3.83
N ILE A 425 -5.27 -0.49 4.92
CA ILE A 425 -6.46 0.21 5.38
C ILE A 425 -6.11 1.09 6.57
N GLY A 426 -6.42 2.39 6.46
CA GLY A 426 -6.09 3.38 7.49
C GLY A 426 -4.92 4.26 7.05
N ASN A 427 -3.77 4.19 7.72
CA ASN A 427 -2.63 5.10 7.45
C ASN A 427 -2.95 6.59 7.65
N ILE A 428 -3.94 6.92 8.48
CA ILE A 428 -4.39 8.30 8.76
C ILE A 428 -3.23 9.17 9.29
N SER A 429 -2.27 8.55 9.99
CA SER A 429 -1.03 9.18 10.47
C SER A 429 -1.25 10.47 11.27
N THR A 430 -2.42 10.60 11.92
CA THR A 430 -2.77 11.72 12.79
C THR A 430 -3.60 11.27 13.98
N ARG A 431 -3.48 12.02 15.08
CA ARG A 431 -4.27 11.89 16.31
C ARG A 431 -5.14 13.13 16.57
N SER A 432 -5.41 13.92 15.54
CA SER A 432 -6.32 15.07 15.64
C SER A 432 -7.66 14.67 16.24
N GLU A 433 -8.28 15.53 17.04
CA GLU A 433 -9.63 15.28 17.58
C GLU A 433 -10.66 15.10 16.45
N ASP A 434 -10.44 15.76 15.31
CA ASP A 434 -11.29 15.67 14.12
C ASP A 434 -11.49 14.23 13.61
N VAL A 435 -10.48 13.35 13.76
CA VAL A 435 -10.57 11.95 13.34
C VAL A 435 -11.21 11.04 14.38
N GLU A 436 -11.43 11.53 15.62
CA GLU A 436 -12.29 10.86 16.61
C GLU A 436 -13.76 11.28 16.46
N ILE A 437 -14.02 12.50 15.97
CA ILE A 437 -15.38 12.97 15.65
C ILE A 437 -15.88 12.32 14.36
N LEU A 438 -15.06 12.33 13.30
CA LEU A 438 -15.36 11.72 12.01
C LEU A 438 -14.26 10.70 11.67
N PRO A 439 -14.42 9.42 12.07
CA PRO A 439 -13.41 8.39 11.84
C PRO A 439 -13.16 8.18 10.36
N SER A 440 -12.04 7.53 10.04
CA SER A 440 -11.66 7.20 8.67
C SER A 440 -11.16 5.76 8.56
N GLY A 441 -10.85 5.32 7.35
CA GLY A 441 -10.41 3.95 7.12
C GLY A 441 -11.56 2.94 7.18
N GLN A 442 -12.82 3.35 6.98
CA GLN A 442 -13.93 2.39 6.85
C GLN A 442 -13.86 1.67 5.52
N HIS A 443 -13.70 0.34 5.55
CA HIS A 443 -13.49 -0.47 4.36
C HIS A 443 -14.33 -1.75 4.38
N ILE A 444 -14.75 -2.16 3.19
CA ILE A 444 -15.28 -3.49 2.90
C ILE A 444 -14.34 -4.15 1.91
N VAL A 445 -13.66 -5.22 2.32
CA VAL A 445 -12.79 -6.05 1.48
C VAL A 445 -13.44 -7.40 1.30
N ARG A 446 -14.04 -7.67 0.14
CA ARG A 446 -14.77 -8.93 -0.05
C ARG A 446 -14.73 -9.52 -1.44
N ASP A 447 -14.98 -10.82 -1.50
CA ASP A 447 -15.11 -11.57 -2.75
C ASP A 447 -13.85 -11.47 -3.64
N ASN A 448 -12.67 -11.22 -3.03
CA ASN A 448 -11.40 -11.12 -3.76
C ASN A 448 -10.64 -12.44 -3.75
N VAL A 449 -9.73 -12.59 -4.72
CA VAL A 449 -8.74 -13.67 -4.75
C VAL A 449 -7.35 -13.07 -4.52
N PHE A 450 -6.64 -13.60 -3.53
CA PHE A 450 -5.24 -13.29 -3.23
C PHE A 450 -4.39 -14.53 -3.51
N GLU A 451 -3.33 -14.39 -4.30
CA GLU A 451 -2.50 -15.51 -4.72
C GLU A 451 -1.01 -15.25 -4.51
N SER A 452 -0.28 -16.30 -4.14
CA SER A 452 1.19 -16.36 -4.03
C SER A 452 1.76 -15.60 -2.83
N ASN A 453 2.34 -14.40 -3.05
CA ASN A 453 3.13 -13.71 -2.04
C ASN A 453 2.82 -12.21 -1.98
N VAL A 454 3.30 -11.59 -0.89
CA VAL A 454 3.18 -10.16 -0.62
C VAL A 454 4.58 -9.53 -0.62
N PRO A 455 5.02 -8.89 -1.72
CA PRO A 455 6.35 -8.28 -1.82
C PRO A 455 6.52 -7.01 -0.97
N TYR A 456 5.43 -6.36 -0.56
CA TYR A 456 5.44 -5.11 0.19
C TYR A 456 4.37 -5.08 1.28
N GLY A 457 4.73 -4.57 2.46
CA GLY A 457 3.84 -4.42 3.62
C GLY A 457 3.75 -5.65 4.54
N GLY A 458 4.01 -6.85 4.04
CA GLY A 458 4.23 -8.07 4.85
C GLY A 458 2.98 -8.91 5.12
N CYS A 459 1.78 -8.42 4.80
CA CYS A 459 0.55 -9.20 4.79
C CYS A 459 -0.39 -8.76 3.66
N ALA A 460 -1.36 -9.58 3.29
CA ALA A 460 -2.26 -9.29 2.17
C ALA A 460 -3.24 -8.15 2.50
N ILE A 461 -3.81 -8.14 3.70
CA ILE A 461 -4.74 -7.13 4.18
C ILE A 461 -4.29 -6.66 5.55
N ARG A 462 -4.14 -5.34 5.72
CA ARG A 462 -3.83 -4.74 7.03
C ARG A 462 -4.83 -3.66 7.38
N THR A 463 -5.36 -3.72 8.59
CA THR A 463 -6.03 -2.57 9.23
C THR A 463 -5.10 -1.98 10.27
N ALA A 464 -4.79 -0.69 10.16
CA ALA A 464 -3.88 -0.01 11.09
C ALA A 464 -4.22 1.49 11.19
N SER A 465 -3.58 2.20 12.13
CA SER A 465 -3.55 3.67 12.19
C SER A 465 -4.93 4.34 11.99
N GLY A 466 -5.89 3.97 12.83
CA GLY A 466 -7.19 4.61 12.98
C GLY A 466 -8.31 4.02 12.12
N ALA A 467 -8.05 2.93 11.40
CA ALA A 467 -9.09 2.18 10.68
C ALA A 467 -10.18 1.67 11.63
N SER A 468 -11.44 2.09 11.42
CA SER A 468 -12.62 1.56 12.13
C SER A 468 -13.93 2.13 11.52
N PRO A 469 -14.99 1.31 11.33
CA PRO A 469 -15.00 -0.15 11.31
C PRO A 469 -14.54 -0.75 9.97
N VAL A 470 -14.13 -2.02 9.98
CA VAL A 470 -13.70 -2.74 8.76
C VAL A 470 -14.37 -4.11 8.66
N VAL A 471 -14.77 -4.49 7.43
CA VAL A 471 -15.30 -5.83 7.12
C VAL A 471 -14.41 -6.50 6.08
N ILE A 472 -13.93 -7.70 6.40
CA ILE A 472 -13.13 -8.56 5.50
C ILE A 472 -13.88 -9.88 5.32
N ALA A 473 -14.53 -10.07 4.16
CA ALA A 473 -15.47 -11.18 3.98
C ALA A 473 -15.29 -11.97 2.69
N ASN A 474 -15.50 -13.28 2.71
CA ASN A 474 -15.59 -14.13 1.50
C ASN A 474 -14.38 -14.02 0.55
N ASN A 475 -13.19 -13.75 1.06
CA ASN A 475 -11.98 -13.73 0.24
C ASN A 475 -11.36 -15.13 0.17
N LEU A 476 -10.72 -15.41 -0.96
CA LEU A 476 -9.95 -16.63 -1.19
C LEU A 476 -8.45 -16.29 -1.19
N PHE A 477 -7.69 -16.92 -0.31
CA PHE A 477 -6.23 -16.93 -0.34
C PHE A 477 -5.77 -18.27 -0.89
N VAL A 478 -5.02 -18.24 -1.99
CA VAL A 478 -4.57 -19.43 -2.73
C VAL A 478 -3.06 -19.51 -2.73
N ASN A 479 -2.51 -20.68 -2.43
CA ASN A 479 -1.06 -20.94 -2.48
C ASN A 479 -0.25 -19.92 -1.65
N PHE A 480 -0.76 -19.53 -0.49
CA PHE A 480 -0.32 -18.28 0.14
C PHE A 480 0.93 -18.47 1.03
N ASN A 481 2.07 -17.92 0.60
CA ASN A 481 3.37 -17.98 1.32
C ASN A 481 3.73 -16.63 1.96
N SER A 482 2.74 -15.95 2.54
CA SER A 482 2.86 -14.70 3.29
C SER A 482 1.75 -14.64 4.34
N SER A 483 1.79 -13.68 5.28
CA SER A 483 0.68 -13.51 6.22
C SER A 483 -0.55 -12.96 5.48
N ALA A 484 -1.75 -13.44 5.81
CA ALA A 484 -2.95 -13.03 5.07
C ALA A 484 -3.58 -11.76 5.65
N ILE A 485 -4.14 -11.82 6.86
CA ILE A 485 -4.83 -10.68 7.49
C ILE A 485 -4.11 -10.27 8.78
N GLU A 486 -3.83 -8.98 8.89
CA GLU A 486 -3.33 -8.36 10.12
C GLU A 486 -4.25 -7.22 10.59
N LEU A 487 -4.87 -7.44 11.75
CA LEU A 487 -5.67 -6.46 12.47
C LEU A 487 -4.79 -5.82 13.55
N SER A 488 -4.13 -4.70 13.24
CA SER A 488 -3.22 -4.06 14.19
C SER A 488 -3.89 -2.95 14.99
N GLY A 489 -3.95 -3.11 16.31
CA GLY A 489 -4.26 -2.03 17.26
C GLY A 489 -3.00 -1.23 17.68
N ILE A 490 -1.82 -1.65 17.24
CA ILE A 490 -0.54 -1.09 17.66
C ILE A 490 -0.19 0.11 16.77
N VAL A 491 0.17 1.22 17.40
CA VAL A 491 0.63 2.45 16.73
C VAL A 491 1.87 2.99 17.45
N SER A 492 2.68 3.78 16.75
CA SER A 492 3.80 4.51 17.33
C SER A 492 3.35 5.89 17.83
N PRO A 493 4.05 6.49 18.81
CA PRO A 493 3.80 7.88 19.21
C PRO A 493 3.80 8.80 17.99
N GLY A 494 2.75 9.62 17.86
CA GLY A 494 2.56 10.52 16.72
C GLY A 494 2.12 9.87 15.40
N SER A 495 2.02 8.54 15.30
CA SER A 495 1.76 7.84 14.02
C SER A 495 0.29 7.49 13.74
N GLY A 496 -0.65 7.89 14.60
CA GLY A 496 -2.09 7.66 14.41
C GLY A 496 -2.83 7.15 15.66
N LEU A 497 -4.13 6.90 15.52
CA LEU A 497 -4.98 6.26 16.52
C LEU A 497 -4.96 4.73 16.37
N PRO A 498 -5.22 3.95 17.43
CA PRO A 498 -5.37 2.50 17.31
C PRO A 498 -6.59 2.18 16.44
N ALA A 499 -6.43 1.21 15.53
CA ALA A 499 -7.54 0.67 14.75
C ALA A 499 -8.37 -0.31 15.61
N SER A 500 -9.65 -0.48 15.27
CA SER A 500 -10.62 -1.24 16.07
C SER A 500 -11.83 -1.66 15.24
N ASP A 501 -12.69 -2.52 15.81
CA ASP A 501 -14.03 -2.80 15.28
C ASP A 501 -14.01 -3.49 13.90
N SER A 502 -13.25 -4.58 13.81
CA SER A 502 -13.05 -5.35 12.59
C SER A 502 -13.80 -6.69 12.60
N THR A 503 -14.45 -7.03 11.49
CA THR A 503 -15.07 -8.35 11.26
C THR A 503 -14.35 -9.10 10.15
N VAL A 504 -13.94 -10.35 10.41
CA VAL A 504 -13.31 -11.26 9.46
C VAL A 504 -14.18 -12.51 9.33
N THR A 505 -14.83 -12.70 8.18
CA THR A 505 -15.81 -13.80 8.03
C THR A 505 -15.87 -14.47 6.66
N GLY A 506 -16.16 -15.77 6.63
CA GLY A 506 -16.39 -16.50 5.38
C GLY A 506 -15.16 -16.64 4.47
N ASN A 507 -13.96 -16.34 4.96
CA ASN A 507 -12.74 -16.39 4.14
C ASN A 507 -12.15 -17.81 4.11
N ILE A 508 -11.54 -18.17 2.98
CA ILE A 508 -10.84 -19.44 2.78
C ILE A 508 -9.36 -19.17 2.61
N PHE A 509 -8.53 -19.77 3.46
CA PHE A 509 -7.09 -19.62 3.48
C PHE A 509 -6.40 -20.95 3.14
N ASP A 510 -6.03 -21.14 1.87
CA ASP A 510 -5.03 -22.12 1.48
C ASP A 510 -3.63 -21.53 1.75
N MET A 511 -3.10 -21.82 2.93
CA MET A 511 -1.80 -21.33 3.38
C MET A 511 -0.65 -22.22 2.85
N THR A 512 -0.90 -23.09 1.87
CA THR A 512 0.13 -24.00 1.33
C THR A 512 1.19 -23.23 0.55
N CYS A 513 2.46 -23.40 0.92
CA CYS A 513 3.58 -22.93 0.11
C CYS A 513 3.79 -23.93 -1.05
N VAL A 514 3.48 -23.52 -2.28
CA VAL A 514 3.71 -24.35 -3.49
C VAL A 514 5.04 -24.02 -4.18
N ASP A 515 5.52 -22.80 -4.02
CA ASP A 515 6.73 -22.28 -4.67
C ASP A 515 7.71 -21.71 -3.63
N GLY A 516 8.98 -22.10 -3.76
CA GLY A 516 10.06 -21.64 -2.89
C GLY A 516 10.06 -22.27 -1.49
N GLN A 517 10.78 -21.63 -0.57
CA GLN A 517 10.87 -22.10 0.81
C GLN A 517 9.70 -21.58 1.65
N PRO A 518 9.05 -22.43 2.47
CA PRO A 518 8.04 -22.00 3.43
C PRO A 518 8.59 -20.93 4.37
N LYS A 519 7.84 -19.85 4.58
CA LYS A 519 8.18 -18.77 5.52
C LYS A 519 7.23 -18.76 6.72
N PRO A 520 7.68 -18.30 7.91
CA PRO A 520 6.78 -18.00 9.01
C PRO A 520 5.66 -17.08 8.54
N ARG A 521 4.40 -17.47 8.76
CA ARG A 521 3.23 -16.71 8.32
C ARG A 521 2.00 -17.01 9.17
N THR A 522 1.13 -16.01 9.25
CA THR A 522 -0.12 -16.10 10.01
C THR A 522 -1.30 -15.83 9.09
N ALA A 523 -2.34 -16.67 9.13
CA ALA A 523 -3.55 -16.43 8.35
C ALA A 523 -4.32 -15.22 8.92
N ILE A 524 -4.58 -15.20 10.23
CA ILE A 524 -5.23 -14.06 10.90
C ILE A 524 -4.46 -13.70 12.17
N LEU A 525 -3.88 -12.49 12.20
CA LEU A 525 -3.27 -11.89 13.38
C LEU A 525 -4.13 -10.73 13.86
N SER A 526 -4.50 -10.69 15.14
CA SER A 526 -5.24 -9.57 15.72
C SER A 526 -4.64 -9.08 17.03
N SER A 527 -4.45 -7.76 17.14
CA SER A 527 -4.21 -7.02 18.38
C SER A 527 -5.25 -5.92 18.62
N GLN A 528 -6.34 -5.92 17.83
CA GLN A 528 -7.41 -4.93 17.93
C GLN A 528 -8.49 -5.33 18.93
N SER A 529 -9.13 -4.33 19.53
CA SER A 529 -10.36 -4.49 20.29
C SER A 529 -11.60 -4.45 19.39
N GLY A 530 -12.69 -5.09 19.82
CA GLY A 530 -13.96 -5.13 19.09
C GLY A 530 -13.91 -6.04 17.86
N VAL A 531 -13.27 -7.20 17.97
CA VAL A 531 -12.99 -8.06 16.83
C VAL A 531 -13.91 -9.27 16.79
N LEU A 532 -14.45 -9.55 15.61
CA LEU A 532 -15.18 -10.78 15.30
C LEU A 532 -14.42 -11.56 14.21
N ILE A 533 -14.06 -12.81 14.49
CA ILE A 533 -13.47 -13.75 13.52
C ILE A 533 -14.36 -14.99 13.45
N ALA A 534 -15.16 -15.11 12.38
CA ALA A 534 -16.19 -16.14 12.28
C ALA A 534 -16.23 -16.86 10.93
N ASP A 535 -16.63 -18.13 10.88
CA ASP A 535 -16.92 -18.85 9.63
C ASP A 535 -15.74 -18.91 8.63
N ASN A 536 -14.50 -18.91 9.10
CA ASN A 536 -13.32 -18.99 8.22
C ASN A 536 -12.78 -20.42 8.12
N GLN A 537 -12.22 -20.76 6.97
CA GLN A 537 -11.48 -22.01 6.77
C GLN A 537 -9.99 -21.72 6.60
N VAL A 538 -9.13 -22.23 7.48
CA VAL A 538 -7.68 -22.13 7.36
C VAL A 538 -7.08 -23.52 7.22
N TYR A 539 -6.25 -23.74 6.20
CA TYR A 539 -5.59 -25.03 6.03
C TYR A 539 -4.24 -24.97 5.33
N VAL A 540 -3.48 -26.03 5.54
CA VAL A 540 -2.35 -26.45 4.70
C VAL A 540 -2.70 -27.80 4.07
N ARG A 541 -2.39 -27.97 2.79
CA ARG A 541 -2.57 -29.26 2.11
C ARG A 541 -1.49 -30.24 2.55
N GLY A 542 -1.90 -31.46 2.87
CA GLY A 542 -0.99 -32.52 3.31
C GLY A 542 -0.60 -32.40 4.78
N ALA A 543 0.67 -32.69 5.09
CA ALA A 543 1.20 -32.67 6.45
C ALA A 543 1.22 -31.25 7.05
N ALA A 544 1.27 -31.18 8.37
CA ALA A 544 1.31 -29.91 9.08
C ALA A 544 2.55 -29.08 8.74
N ASP A 545 2.38 -27.80 8.39
CA ASP A 545 3.51 -26.88 8.15
C ASP A 545 3.87 -26.13 9.45
N PRO A 546 5.05 -26.37 10.05
CA PRO A 546 5.46 -25.71 11.31
C PRO A 546 5.58 -24.19 11.21
N GLN A 547 5.64 -23.63 10.00
CA GLN A 547 5.75 -22.19 9.76
C GLN A 547 4.40 -21.47 9.73
N VAL A 548 3.27 -22.19 9.77
CA VAL A 548 1.92 -21.60 9.67
C VAL A 548 1.26 -21.48 11.04
N THR A 549 0.80 -20.28 11.36
CA THR A 549 -0.17 -20.03 12.45
C THR A 549 -1.53 -19.70 11.83
N ALA A 550 -2.60 -20.37 12.25
CA ALA A 550 -3.92 -20.07 11.70
C ALA A 550 -4.49 -18.77 12.29
N ILE A 551 -4.72 -18.73 13.60
CA ILE A 551 -5.26 -17.55 14.29
C ILE A 551 -4.35 -17.19 15.46
N HIS A 552 -3.91 -15.93 15.50
CA HIS A 552 -3.11 -15.37 16.59
C HIS A 552 -3.78 -14.14 17.18
N LEU A 553 -4.21 -14.24 18.44
CA LEU A 553 -4.77 -13.13 19.21
C LEU A 553 -3.73 -12.53 20.14
N ARG A 554 -3.69 -11.21 20.27
CA ARG A 554 -2.72 -10.51 21.13
C ARG A 554 -3.42 -9.55 22.08
N GLU A 555 -3.11 -9.71 23.36
CA GLU A 555 -3.38 -8.67 24.35
C GLU A 555 -2.69 -7.35 23.97
N PRO A 556 -3.21 -6.19 24.41
CA PRO A 556 -4.33 -5.99 25.35
C PRO A 556 -5.73 -5.89 24.70
N SER A 557 -5.99 -6.53 23.55
CA SER A 557 -7.31 -6.46 22.90
C SER A 557 -8.48 -6.82 23.83
N LEU A 558 -9.59 -6.10 23.69
CA LEU A 558 -10.85 -6.33 24.41
C LEU A 558 -11.97 -6.75 23.46
N ASN A 559 -12.98 -7.44 23.99
CA ASN A 559 -14.20 -7.78 23.26
C ASN A 559 -13.88 -8.53 21.95
N VAL A 560 -13.19 -9.67 22.09
CA VAL A 560 -12.76 -10.51 20.97
C VAL A 560 -13.63 -11.76 20.92
N THR A 561 -14.29 -12.00 19.79
CA THR A 561 -15.08 -13.21 19.57
C THR A 561 -14.51 -13.99 18.39
N VAL A 562 -14.28 -15.29 18.58
CA VAL A 562 -13.76 -16.20 17.56
C VAL A 562 -14.61 -17.47 17.52
N HIS A 563 -15.36 -17.69 16.45
CA HIS A 563 -16.25 -18.86 16.37
C HIS A 563 -16.46 -19.46 14.99
N ASP A 564 -16.95 -20.70 14.93
CA ASP A 564 -17.30 -21.41 13.68
C ASP A 564 -16.15 -21.47 12.65
N ASN A 565 -14.88 -21.39 13.09
CA ASN A 565 -13.73 -21.53 12.20
C ASN A 565 -13.30 -23.00 12.06
N LEU A 566 -12.89 -23.40 10.85
CA LEU A 566 -12.29 -24.70 10.56
C LEU A 566 -10.80 -24.55 10.29
N ILE A 567 -9.96 -25.07 11.18
CA ILE A 567 -8.49 -24.97 11.13
C ILE A 567 -7.87 -26.36 10.94
N ARG A 568 -6.99 -26.50 9.95
CA ARG A 568 -6.38 -27.80 9.59
C ARG A 568 -4.88 -27.70 9.30
N ASN A 569 -4.09 -28.64 9.83
CA ASN A 569 -2.70 -28.88 9.39
C ASN A 569 -1.75 -27.68 9.54
N CYS A 570 -1.97 -26.82 10.52
CA CYS A 570 -1.08 -25.69 10.81
C CYS A 570 -0.03 -26.06 11.87
N GLY A 571 1.13 -25.42 11.83
CA GLY A 571 2.12 -25.49 12.91
C GLY A 571 1.51 -25.06 14.24
N SER A 572 0.78 -23.95 14.23
CA SER A 572 -0.06 -23.53 15.35
C SER A 572 -1.50 -23.29 14.87
N GLY A 573 -2.48 -23.87 15.57
CA GLY A 573 -3.90 -23.68 15.25
C GLY A 573 -4.39 -22.33 15.74
N LEU A 574 -4.93 -22.30 16.96
CA LEU A 574 -5.36 -21.08 17.63
C LEU A 574 -4.41 -20.74 18.76
N ILE A 575 -3.79 -19.56 18.70
CA ILE A 575 -2.90 -19.08 19.76
C ILE A 575 -3.30 -17.72 20.27
N SER A 576 -3.02 -17.48 21.55
CA SER A 576 -3.02 -16.15 22.13
C SER A 576 -1.66 -15.82 22.73
N SER A 577 -1.30 -14.54 22.77
CA SER A 577 -0.08 -14.07 23.42
C SER A 577 -0.30 -12.79 24.22
N ARG A 578 0.62 -12.53 25.15
CA ARG A 578 0.67 -11.30 25.96
C ARG A 578 1.04 -10.06 25.13
N GLY A 579 0.53 -8.91 25.56
CA GLY A 579 0.90 -7.60 25.01
C GLY A 579 2.14 -7.08 25.70
N THR A 580 3.29 -7.12 25.03
CA THR A 580 4.59 -6.75 25.60
C THR A 580 5.02 -5.36 25.17
N GLY A 581 5.55 -4.57 26.09
CA GLY A 581 6.19 -3.29 25.84
C GLY A 581 7.50 -3.07 26.57
N ARG A 582 8.12 -1.92 26.30
CA ARG A 582 9.36 -1.48 26.94
C ARG A 582 9.27 -0.03 27.35
N VAL A 583 9.90 0.33 28.47
CA VAL A 583 10.05 1.72 28.89
C VAL A 583 11.03 2.43 27.95
N ALA A 584 10.59 3.52 27.34
CA ALA A 584 11.43 4.39 26.52
C ALA A 584 11.99 5.58 27.32
N GLU A 585 11.20 6.10 28.25
CA GLU A 585 11.57 7.23 29.10
C GLU A 585 11.01 7.01 30.51
N VAL A 586 11.82 7.33 31.53
CA VAL A 586 11.39 7.41 32.93
C VAL A 586 11.27 8.89 33.28
N VAL A 587 10.06 9.34 33.59
CA VAL A 587 9.78 10.74 33.93
C VAL A 587 10.02 10.96 35.43
N ASP A 588 9.49 10.05 36.26
CA ASP A 588 9.70 10.00 37.70
C ASP A 588 9.46 8.56 38.21
N SER A 589 9.38 8.35 39.53
CA SER A 589 9.19 7.02 40.12
C SER A 589 7.79 6.43 39.91
N GLN A 590 6.82 7.17 39.35
CA GLN A 590 5.49 6.69 39.01
C GLN A 590 5.19 6.80 37.52
N THR A 591 5.92 7.63 36.78
CA THR A 591 5.53 8.03 35.43
C THR A 591 6.57 7.60 34.42
N PHE A 592 6.13 6.98 33.32
CA PHE A 592 7.00 6.56 32.22
C PHE A 592 6.31 6.67 30.85
N VAL A 593 7.10 6.62 29.78
CA VAL A 593 6.62 6.56 28.40
C VAL A 593 6.98 5.19 27.81
N ALA A 594 6.02 4.55 27.14
CA ALA A 594 6.23 3.30 26.43
C ALA A 594 6.97 3.51 25.10
N GLY A 595 7.82 2.55 24.72
CA GLY A 595 8.48 2.52 23.42
C GLY A 595 7.50 2.38 22.27
N ALA A 596 7.91 2.87 21.10
CA ALA A 596 7.11 2.80 19.88
C ALA A 596 6.75 1.34 19.51
N GLY A 597 5.52 1.14 19.02
CA GLY A 597 5.09 -0.16 18.48
C GLY A 597 4.91 -1.26 19.53
N THR A 598 4.68 -0.92 20.80
CA THR A 598 4.62 -1.89 21.90
C THR A 598 3.19 -2.28 22.29
N VAL A 599 2.44 -1.33 22.84
CA VAL A 599 1.04 -1.45 23.26
C VAL A 599 0.18 -0.40 22.55
N PRO A 600 -1.13 -0.63 22.35
CA PRO A 600 -2.03 0.36 21.76
C PRO A 600 -1.98 1.71 22.52
N LEU A 601 -1.81 2.80 21.78
CA LEU A 601 -1.83 4.16 22.34
C LEU A 601 -3.27 4.69 22.31
N GLU A 602 -3.98 4.47 23.41
CA GLU A 602 -5.43 4.63 23.54
C GLU A 602 -6.01 5.97 23.06
N LYS A 603 -7.28 5.94 22.63
CA LYS A 603 -8.05 7.12 22.15
C LYS A 603 -8.46 8.02 23.33
N ARG A 604 -8.80 9.30 23.09
CA ARG A 604 -9.23 10.24 24.15
C ARG A 604 -10.46 9.74 24.88
N ARG A 605 -11.44 9.21 24.12
CA ARG A 605 -12.71 8.69 24.63
C ARG A 605 -12.68 7.17 24.80
N SER A 606 -11.68 6.66 25.53
CA SER A 606 -11.48 5.23 25.82
C SER A 606 -11.27 4.97 27.32
N HIS A 607 -10.97 3.72 27.69
CA HIS A 607 -10.62 3.35 29.06
C HIS A 607 -9.28 3.94 29.55
N ARG A 608 -8.40 4.39 28.64
CA ARG A 608 -7.09 5.01 28.95
C ARG A 608 -6.30 4.25 30.03
N TYR A 609 -6.30 2.93 29.92
CA TYR A 609 -5.67 1.99 30.87
C TYR A 609 -5.97 2.23 32.37
N GLN A 610 -7.01 2.98 32.71
CA GLN A 610 -7.26 3.35 34.10
C GLN A 610 -7.61 2.11 34.92
N GLY A 611 -6.83 1.85 35.98
CA GLY A 611 -6.98 0.69 36.85
C GLY A 611 -6.44 -0.62 36.26
N TRP A 612 -5.82 -0.59 35.09
CA TRP A 612 -5.22 -1.78 34.47
C TRP A 612 -3.99 -2.26 35.21
N ASN A 613 -3.70 -3.55 35.08
CA ASN A 613 -2.51 -4.14 35.65
C ASN A 613 -1.35 -4.06 34.65
N LEU A 614 -0.16 -3.89 35.20
CA LEU A 614 1.09 -3.93 34.46
C LEU A 614 2.03 -4.91 35.15
N VAL A 615 2.55 -5.89 34.41
CA VAL A 615 3.54 -6.87 34.90
C VAL A 615 4.90 -6.54 34.32
N TRP A 616 5.85 -6.26 35.19
CA TRP A 616 7.24 -6.05 34.84
C TRP A 616 7.91 -7.39 34.63
N THR A 617 8.57 -7.59 33.48
CA THR A 617 9.19 -8.86 33.09
C THR A 617 10.71 -8.80 33.04
N THR A 618 11.33 -7.62 33.21
CA THR A 618 12.76 -7.54 33.49
C THR A 618 13.06 -8.09 34.88
N GLY A 619 13.86 -9.15 34.96
CA GLY A 619 14.21 -9.80 36.23
C GLY A 619 13.06 -10.64 36.77
N LYS A 620 12.84 -10.61 38.10
CA LYS A 620 11.75 -11.35 38.73
C LYS A 620 10.41 -10.65 38.45
N PRO A 621 9.41 -11.37 37.88
CA PRO A 621 8.13 -10.76 37.57
C PRO A 621 7.43 -10.14 38.78
N THR A 622 6.95 -8.90 38.62
CA THR A 622 6.23 -8.13 39.65
C THR A 622 5.13 -7.29 39.02
N ALA A 623 4.11 -6.90 39.78
CA ALA A 623 2.95 -6.19 39.26
C ALA A 623 2.85 -4.75 39.81
N SER A 624 2.29 -3.85 39.01
CA SER A 624 1.88 -2.50 39.35
C SER A 624 0.46 -2.24 38.81
N VAL A 625 -0.21 -1.20 39.32
CA VAL A 625 -1.51 -0.75 38.79
C VAL A 625 -1.33 0.59 38.11
N ILE A 626 -1.93 0.75 36.93
CA ILE A 626 -1.96 2.02 36.20
C ILE A 626 -3.04 2.91 36.82
N GLU A 627 -2.63 4.05 37.37
CA GLU A 627 -3.55 5.09 37.87
C GLU A 627 -4.20 5.83 36.71
N SER A 628 -3.42 6.20 35.70
CA SER A 628 -3.90 6.90 34.51
C SER A 628 -2.94 6.75 33.33
N TYR A 629 -3.46 6.96 32.12
CA TYR A 629 -2.68 7.16 30.89
C TYR A 629 -3.07 8.49 30.27
N GLU A 630 -2.07 9.33 29.98
CA GLU A 630 -2.29 10.59 29.28
C GLU A 630 -2.00 10.48 27.78
N VAL A 631 -3.03 10.79 26.98
CA VAL A 631 -3.11 10.50 25.55
C VAL A 631 -2.22 11.42 24.70
N GLU A 632 -2.05 12.67 25.12
CA GLU A 632 -1.26 13.65 24.37
C GLU A 632 0.25 13.53 24.62
N THR A 633 0.63 13.05 25.80
CA THR A 633 2.04 12.90 26.21
C THR A 633 2.51 11.45 26.20
N TYR A 634 1.60 10.50 25.93
CA TYR A 634 1.85 9.05 25.94
C TYR A 634 2.38 8.53 27.28
N ARG A 635 2.06 9.23 28.37
CA ARG A 635 2.59 8.94 29.71
C ARG A 635 1.67 8.00 30.45
N PHE A 636 2.24 6.90 30.93
CA PHE A 636 1.62 6.01 31.90
C PHE A 636 2.00 6.49 33.31
N LYS A 637 1.02 6.59 34.20
CA LYS A 637 1.22 6.87 35.61
C LYS A 637 0.80 5.66 36.43
N LEU A 638 1.72 5.15 37.25
CA LEU A 638 1.51 4.07 38.19
C LEU A 638 0.89 4.60 39.49
N ARG A 639 0.03 3.80 40.11
CA ARG A 639 -0.59 4.11 41.40
C ARG A 639 0.44 4.15 42.54
N GLU A 640 1.34 3.17 42.57
CA GLU A 640 2.43 3.10 43.55
C GLU A 640 3.78 3.43 42.88
N PRO A 641 4.70 4.14 43.58
CA PRO A 641 6.04 4.39 43.06
C PRO A 641 6.85 3.11 42.92
N ARG A 642 7.70 3.07 41.89
CA ARG A 642 8.57 1.95 41.55
C ARG A 642 9.87 2.45 40.91
N GLU A 643 10.98 1.81 41.23
CA GLU A 643 12.22 1.99 40.45
C GLU A 643 12.05 1.40 39.04
N MET A 644 12.27 2.22 38.02
CA MET A 644 12.17 1.86 36.60
C MET A 644 13.44 2.29 35.87
N LYS A 645 13.80 1.56 34.81
CA LYS A 645 14.93 1.89 33.92
C LYS A 645 14.46 1.86 32.47
N VAL A 646 15.09 2.69 31.65
CA VAL A 646 14.90 2.62 30.19
C VAL A 646 15.26 1.21 29.71
N GLY A 647 14.40 0.65 28.86
CA GLY A 647 14.50 -0.72 28.35
C GLY A 647 13.76 -1.76 29.18
N ASP A 648 13.27 -1.42 30.38
CA ASP A 648 12.50 -2.35 31.21
C ASP A 648 11.29 -2.88 30.44
N ALA A 649 11.16 -4.20 30.38
CA ALA A 649 10.07 -4.88 29.72
C ALA A 649 8.86 -4.98 30.64
N PHE A 650 7.68 -4.79 30.06
CA PHE A 650 6.42 -4.91 30.76
C PHE A 650 5.34 -5.54 29.88
N GLU A 651 4.26 -5.98 30.53
CA GLU A 651 3.04 -6.48 29.90
C GLU A 651 1.83 -5.78 30.51
N VAL A 652 0.78 -5.53 29.74
CA VAL A 652 -0.44 -4.87 30.22
C VAL A 652 -1.68 -5.75 30.00
N TYR A 653 -2.57 -5.77 30.99
CA TYR A 653 -3.83 -6.51 30.90
C TYR A 653 -4.92 -5.87 31.78
N PRO A 654 -6.21 -6.03 31.41
CA PRO A 654 -7.30 -5.40 32.14
C PRO A 654 -7.47 -6.05 33.53
N PRO A 655 -7.97 -5.30 34.54
CA PRO A 655 -8.15 -5.83 35.89
C PRO A 655 -9.31 -6.82 35.98
N PHE A 656 -10.29 -6.70 35.07
CA PHE A 656 -11.44 -7.55 34.88
C PHE A 656 -11.90 -7.41 33.42
N GLY A 657 -12.62 -8.39 32.90
CA GLY A 657 -13.37 -8.22 31.64
C GLY A 657 -12.55 -8.03 30.37
N ALA A 658 -11.60 -8.93 30.04
CA ALA A 658 -11.03 -8.99 28.69
C ALA A 658 -12.13 -9.26 27.63
N ASN A 659 -13.18 -9.98 28.03
CA ASN A 659 -14.35 -10.36 27.22
C ASN A 659 -13.94 -11.10 25.95
N TRP A 660 -13.13 -12.15 26.11
CA TRP A 660 -12.75 -13.03 25.01
C TRP A 660 -13.67 -14.24 24.99
N ASN A 661 -14.33 -14.48 23.87
CA ASN A 661 -15.23 -15.60 23.70
C ASN A 661 -14.81 -16.41 22.46
N ILE A 662 -14.09 -17.51 22.71
CA ILE A 662 -13.55 -18.40 21.68
C ILE A 662 -14.37 -19.69 21.73
N HIS A 663 -15.23 -19.92 20.73
CA HIS A 663 -16.17 -21.04 20.79
C HIS A 663 -16.53 -21.67 19.46
N ASP A 664 -17.01 -22.91 19.50
CA ASP A 664 -17.54 -23.61 18.32
C ASP A 664 -16.55 -23.69 17.13
N ASN A 665 -15.24 -23.59 17.40
CA ASN A 665 -14.20 -23.78 16.39
C ASN A 665 -13.83 -25.26 16.29
N THR A 666 -13.45 -25.70 15.09
CA THR A 666 -12.84 -27.01 14.84
C THR A 666 -11.36 -26.85 14.51
N VAL A 667 -10.49 -27.41 15.34
CA VAL A 667 -9.03 -27.39 15.15
C VAL A 667 -8.52 -28.82 15.03
N THR A 668 -7.91 -29.18 13.90
CA THR A 668 -7.42 -30.54 13.68
C THR A 668 -6.09 -30.58 12.92
N GLY A 669 -5.28 -31.62 13.17
CA GLY A 669 -4.03 -31.83 12.43
C GLY A 669 -2.91 -30.83 12.76
N CYS A 670 -3.01 -30.04 13.82
CA CYS A 670 -2.01 -29.03 14.14
C CYS A 670 -0.89 -29.57 15.05
N LEU A 671 0.34 -29.05 14.89
CA LEU A 671 1.47 -29.40 15.79
C LEU A 671 1.29 -28.80 17.19
N LYS A 672 0.69 -27.61 17.26
CA LYS A 672 0.24 -26.93 18.48
C LYS A 672 -1.22 -26.50 18.26
N PRO A 673 -2.21 -27.36 18.55
CA PRO A 673 -3.61 -27.06 18.22
C PRO A 673 -4.11 -25.80 18.91
N VAL A 674 -3.98 -25.70 20.24
CA VAL A 674 -4.41 -24.53 21.01
C VAL A 674 -3.36 -24.12 22.04
N VAL A 675 -2.96 -22.84 22.03
CA VAL A 675 -2.06 -22.25 23.05
C VAL A 675 -2.64 -20.94 23.56
N LEU A 676 -3.11 -20.91 24.80
CA LEU A 676 -3.69 -19.74 25.44
C LEU A 676 -2.63 -19.08 26.36
N ASP A 677 -1.74 -18.28 25.77
CA ASP A 677 -0.62 -17.59 26.45
C ASP A 677 -0.88 -16.08 26.63
N SER A 678 -2.11 -15.73 27.00
CA SER A 678 -2.51 -14.39 27.42
C SER A 678 -2.76 -14.38 28.94
N HIS A 679 -2.71 -13.21 29.59
CA HIS A 679 -3.11 -13.10 31.00
C HIS A 679 -4.57 -13.52 31.19
N GLY A 680 -5.45 -13.08 30.29
CA GLY A 680 -6.88 -13.42 30.32
C GLY A 680 -7.62 -12.83 31.53
N SER A 681 -8.85 -13.28 31.75
CA SER A 681 -9.68 -12.87 32.90
C SER A 681 -10.81 -13.87 33.18
N GLU A 682 -11.62 -13.65 34.21
CA GLU A 682 -12.87 -14.41 34.45
C GLU A 682 -13.82 -14.42 33.25
N ALA A 683 -13.70 -13.45 32.36
CA ALA A 683 -14.52 -13.30 31.15
C ALA A 683 -13.83 -13.83 29.89
N SER A 684 -12.74 -14.58 30.02
CA SER A 684 -12.07 -15.26 28.90
C SER A 684 -12.53 -16.71 28.82
N PHE A 685 -13.24 -17.06 27.75
CA PHE A 685 -13.87 -18.37 27.55
C PHE A 685 -13.30 -19.07 26.33
N PHE A 686 -12.94 -20.34 26.52
CA PHE A 686 -12.68 -21.31 25.46
C PHE A 686 -13.72 -22.43 25.59
N ARG A 687 -14.80 -22.38 24.80
CA ARG A 687 -15.98 -23.24 25.02
C ARG A 687 -16.53 -23.90 23.77
N GLY A 688 -17.06 -25.12 23.86
CA GLY A 688 -17.73 -25.77 22.73
C GLY A 688 -16.83 -26.08 21.53
N ASN A 689 -15.50 -25.96 21.66
CA ASN A 689 -14.60 -26.21 20.53
C ASN A 689 -14.34 -27.71 20.37
N THR A 690 -14.10 -28.13 19.12
CA THR A 690 -13.59 -29.45 18.78
C THR A 690 -12.10 -29.36 18.49
N VAL A 691 -11.28 -30.10 19.22
CA VAL A 691 -9.83 -30.16 19.06
C VAL A 691 -9.41 -31.60 18.85
N SER A 692 -8.81 -31.92 17.71
CA SER A 692 -8.33 -33.29 17.45
C SER A 692 -6.90 -33.30 16.92
N ARG A 693 -6.15 -34.37 17.24
CA ARG A 693 -4.80 -34.54 16.70
C ARG A 693 -4.80 -34.70 15.18
N GLY A 694 -5.86 -35.29 14.63
CA GLY A 694 -5.89 -35.71 13.22
C GLY A 694 -4.79 -36.74 12.95
N ASP A 695 -4.15 -36.67 11.79
CA ASP A 695 -3.04 -37.56 11.41
C ASP A 695 -1.66 -37.04 11.85
N THR A 696 -1.62 -35.89 12.53
CA THR A 696 -0.35 -35.24 12.90
C THR A 696 0.31 -35.94 14.08
N THR A 697 1.60 -36.26 13.95
CA THR A 697 2.37 -36.95 14.99
C THR A 697 3.24 -35.98 15.80
N GLY A 698 3.64 -36.38 17.01
CA GLY A 698 4.57 -35.63 17.85
C GLY A 698 3.94 -34.43 18.57
N VAL A 699 2.61 -34.39 18.65
CA VAL A 699 1.88 -33.30 19.31
C VAL A 699 2.00 -33.43 20.83
N LYS A 700 2.56 -32.41 21.49
CA LYS A 700 2.86 -32.45 22.92
C LYS A 700 1.65 -32.18 23.81
N ALA A 701 0.75 -31.31 23.38
CA ALA A 701 -0.47 -31.01 24.11
C ALA A 701 -1.58 -30.61 23.13
N ALA A 702 -2.82 -30.98 23.41
CA ALA A 702 -3.97 -30.49 22.64
C ALA A 702 -4.26 -29.01 22.96
N ILE A 703 -4.31 -28.68 24.25
CA ILE A 703 -4.58 -27.34 24.75
C ILE A 703 -3.54 -26.99 25.82
N GLU A 704 -2.75 -25.94 25.59
CA GLU A 704 -1.88 -25.33 26.59
C GLU A 704 -2.53 -24.07 27.15
N VAL A 705 -2.57 -23.92 28.48
CA VAL A 705 -3.12 -22.73 29.16
C VAL A 705 -2.08 -22.15 30.10
N ARG A 706 -1.70 -20.89 29.85
CA ARG A 706 -0.64 -20.16 30.58
C ARG A 706 -1.15 -18.85 31.21
N GLY A 707 -2.46 -18.77 31.40
CA GLY A 707 -3.16 -17.66 32.04
C GLY A 707 -4.58 -18.04 32.42
N ARG A 708 -5.46 -17.04 32.54
CA ARG A 708 -6.82 -17.25 33.03
C ARG A 708 -7.83 -17.42 31.90
N PHE A 709 -8.23 -18.66 31.65
CA PHE A 709 -9.25 -19.05 30.67
C PHE A 709 -10.19 -20.11 31.23
N ASN A 710 -11.49 -19.93 31.04
CA ASN A 710 -12.49 -20.95 31.36
C ASN A 710 -12.65 -21.93 30.20
N LEU A 711 -12.46 -23.22 30.45
CA LEU A 711 -12.56 -24.30 29.47
C LEU A 711 -13.87 -25.05 29.68
N ILE A 712 -14.86 -24.84 28.82
CA ILE A 712 -16.22 -25.35 29.03
C ILE A 712 -16.75 -26.11 27.82
N GLY A 713 -17.14 -27.37 27.98
CA GLY A 713 -17.87 -28.09 26.92
C GLY A 713 -17.06 -28.39 25.66
N ASN A 714 -15.72 -28.41 25.73
CA ASN A 714 -14.88 -28.71 24.57
C ASN A 714 -14.78 -30.23 24.36
N HIS A 715 -14.66 -30.66 23.10
CA HIS A 715 -14.39 -32.06 22.73
C HIS A 715 -12.97 -32.19 22.22
N VAL A 716 -12.16 -32.98 22.92
CA VAL A 716 -10.73 -33.17 22.64
C VAL A 716 -10.47 -34.64 22.34
N SER A 717 -9.83 -34.95 21.22
CA SER A 717 -9.59 -36.36 20.86
C SER A 717 -8.28 -36.69 20.13
N GLY A 718 -7.80 -37.91 20.37
CA GLY A 718 -6.70 -38.53 19.63
C GLY A 718 -5.29 -38.16 20.11
N PHE A 719 -5.13 -37.58 21.31
CA PHE A 719 -3.82 -37.21 21.87
C PHE A 719 -3.22 -38.34 22.72
N ASP A 720 -3.16 -39.55 22.16
CA ASP A 720 -2.80 -40.82 22.84
C ASP A 720 -1.31 -41.20 22.72
N GLU A 721 -0.50 -40.38 22.07
CA GLU A 721 0.94 -40.63 21.94
C GLU A 721 1.67 -40.51 23.29
N PRO A 722 2.72 -41.32 23.54
CA PRO A 722 3.55 -41.18 24.73
C PRO A 722 4.10 -39.77 24.91
N GLY A 723 3.80 -39.16 26.06
CA GLY A 723 4.22 -37.79 26.40
C GLY A 723 3.38 -36.68 25.75
N SER A 724 2.26 -37.03 25.12
CA SER A 724 1.18 -36.09 24.77
C SER A 724 0.25 -35.89 25.97
N SER A 725 -0.41 -34.73 26.05
CA SER A 725 -1.46 -34.47 27.03
C SER A 725 -2.68 -33.84 26.38
N ALA A 726 -3.87 -34.12 26.92
CA ALA A 726 -5.09 -33.47 26.46
C ALA A 726 -5.16 -32.01 26.92
N LEU A 727 -4.63 -31.71 28.11
CA LEU A 727 -4.64 -30.38 28.70
C LEU A 727 -3.36 -30.15 29.50
N ALA A 728 -2.62 -29.11 29.17
CA ALA A 728 -1.44 -28.66 29.92
C ALA A 728 -1.73 -27.31 30.59
N LEU A 729 -1.68 -27.29 31.92
CA LEU A 729 -1.87 -26.09 32.72
C LEU A 729 -0.53 -25.59 33.27
N HIS A 730 -0.29 -24.30 33.11
CA HIS A 730 0.93 -23.64 33.59
C HIS A 730 0.59 -22.51 34.55
N PRO A 731 1.48 -22.20 35.52
CA PRO A 731 1.39 -20.97 36.29
C PRO A 731 1.37 -19.73 35.37
N ASP A 732 0.76 -18.64 35.84
CA ASP A 732 0.88 -17.34 35.19
C ASP A 732 2.33 -16.80 35.28
N PRO A 733 2.67 -15.70 34.59
CA PRO A 733 4.02 -15.13 34.65
C PRO A 733 4.49 -14.71 36.06
N LEU A 734 3.56 -14.48 36.99
CA LEU A 734 3.87 -14.17 38.38
C LEU A 734 4.03 -15.45 39.23
N GLY A 735 3.97 -16.64 38.62
CA GLY A 735 4.03 -17.93 39.27
C GLY A 735 2.73 -18.30 40.02
N ARG A 736 1.64 -17.56 39.80
CA ARG A 736 0.35 -17.82 40.45
C ARG A 736 -0.40 -18.90 39.68
N ILE A 737 -1.18 -19.69 40.40
CA ILE A 737 -2.05 -20.70 39.80
C ILE A 737 -3.28 -19.99 39.22
N PRO A 738 -3.53 -20.03 37.89
CA PRO A 738 -4.71 -19.41 37.32
C PRO A 738 -6.00 -20.07 37.81
N ARG A 739 -7.02 -19.26 38.13
CA ARG A 739 -8.35 -19.73 38.58
C ARG A 739 -9.22 -20.09 37.37
N ASN A 740 -8.82 -21.11 36.64
CA ASN A 740 -9.51 -21.60 35.44
C ASN A 740 -10.68 -22.51 35.84
N VAL A 741 -11.86 -22.27 35.26
CA VAL A 741 -12.99 -23.21 35.37
C VAL A 741 -12.90 -24.23 34.24
N CYS A 742 -12.70 -25.49 34.59
CA CYS A 742 -12.74 -26.62 33.64
C CYS A 742 -14.01 -27.43 33.88
N ARG A 743 -15.00 -27.36 32.96
CA ARG A 743 -16.32 -27.99 33.17
C ARG A 743 -16.89 -28.60 31.89
N GLY A 744 -17.35 -29.85 31.96
CA GLY A 744 -18.08 -30.49 30.87
C GLY A 744 -17.27 -30.76 29.60
N ASN A 745 -15.93 -30.75 29.68
CA ASN A 745 -15.07 -31.12 28.57
C ASN A 745 -15.02 -32.64 28.41
N VAL A 746 -14.96 -33.12 27.17
CA VAL A 746 -14.87 -34.54 26.81
C VAL A 746 -13.48 -34.82 26.25
N PHE A 747 -12.79 -35.81 26.80
CA PHE A 747 -11.46 -36.25 26.36
C PHE A 747 -11.52 -37.71 25.90
N GLU A 748 -11.28 -37.96 24.62
CA GLU A 748 -11.40 -39.29 24.02
C GLU A 748 -10.11 -39.71 23.32
N ARG A 749 -9.59 -40.91 23.64
CA ARG A 749 -8.31 -41.38 23.10
C ARG A 749 -7.19 -40.36 23.36
N CYS A 750 -7.10 -39.90 24.60
CA CYS A 750 -6.02 -39.03 25.05
C CYS A 750 -5.19 -39.76 26.11
N ALA A 751 -3.88 -39.57 26.04
CA ALA A 751 -2.98 -39.82 27.14
C ALA A 751 -3.18 -38.73 28.22
N ASN A 752 -2.63 -39.01 29.41
CA ASN A 752 -2.70 -38.22 30.66
C ASN A 752 -3.25 -36.78 30.58
#